data_AF-A0A9W7YXF9-F1
#
_entry.id   AF-A0A9W7YXF9-F1
#
_cell.length_a   1.000
_cell.length_b   1.000
_cell.length_c   1.000
_cell.angle_alpha   90.00
_cell.angle_beta   90.00
_cell.angle_gamma   90.00
#
_symmetry.space_group_name_H-M   'P 1'
#
loop_
_entity.id
_entity.type
_entity.pdbx_description
1 polymer ?
#
loop_
_entity_poly.entity_id
_entity_poly.type
_entity_poly.pdbx_seq_one_letter_code
_entity_poly.pdbx_strand_id
1 'polypeptide(L)'
;MSGPFGLPLALLTDSYKASHAAVFPSARSATAYAEFRQPFNNDPNDQRMVFYGLQYIITTYVDRVWTDSDVDTAKAFFSTHNAGHSAFPFPEALFRKFVRENNGHFPIRIHAMREGSVVYPHTPVMQISARDEYAGLVTYLESVLLMTWYPSAVATLSRKAHTRIRERYTQSVDDNMMWTLETRMHDFGFRACTCVEQSMLGGAAHLLTFAGSDTMSAAYYVQHVLNGGRAVATSVPATEHSVMTAYRNELQAVLRVLDEYGQGVVACVLDSYDYARALREVLPMVAERQVHDSGVFVIRPDSGDQVEAVLLGLRAADRAFGSTLNSKGYKVISGASVIQGDGVTLDSLERILDAVVNAGFSAECVGFGMGGGLLQKLDRDMMGMAVKLSSITYEDGETRDIMKFPKQGSAKVSLPGKFSVHADAAQNGAPVAFRSSHAPKDSDDLLELVYDCGPVPGHAWDSFDAVRARLDDQWTRFPKISRAVSDDLLDYQKLSPTDTARRALNDVRLFVPTPLTDALDDLVHAHTPTDRPTPRRDAPTPDAFAGRMHSYEILNQYIVGAQWRALALAAEASILETSADEERTLFKLWTYRILALCSLGHYANAAREIRRLEVATMGASVYEHVHPRSPTIVWPFELRVLRAQVAGLALDDWPTCADRLSSLHRACHRRLARQTDVELNQQRTVRLSFMLATCAVRMRDAQLAVRVMDHLVSEAPTDPRLTSAMARLHLQLGSIREAELQFVKVEQLIPPDDKLARMNRALYAVASGKWEAARDLFHSVAGDVPEEHVCAANNAFVCEVYLGHPQRMLDALQRLMVAAPRAAGASEELVFNYCTGLDLHYDGAKLREEKARKMVDVATWAGDGFNTASFKLQ
;
A
#
# COMPACT_ATOMS: atom_id res chain seq x y z
N MET A 1 36.10 -1.58 8.50
CA MET A 1 34.76 -1.59 7.89
C MET A 1 34.21 -3.00 8.05
N SER A 2 33.01 -3.16 8.63
CA SER A 2 32.52 -4.47 9.07
C SER A 2 31.74 -5.27 8.01
N GLY A 3 31.36 -4.65 6.89
CA GLY A 3 30.59 -5.33 5.85
C GLY A 3 31.43 -5.98 4.74
N PRO A 4 30.78 -6.83 3.91
CA PRO A 4 31.41 -7.47 2.76
C PRO A 4 32.11 -6.45 1.84
N PHE A 5 33.25 -6.85 1.28
CA PHE A 5 34.10 -6.01 0.42
C PHE A 5 34.59 -4.71 1.08
N GLY A 6 34.52 -4.62 2.42
CA GLY A 6 34.86 -3.41 3.15
C GLY A 6 33.81 -2.31 3.01
N LEU A 7 32.60 -2.59 2.53
CA LEU A 7 31.52 -1.60 2.48
C LEU A 7 30.78 -1.52 3.83
N PRO A 8 30.31 -0.34 4.27
CA PRO A 8 29.43 -0.25 5.43
C PRO A 8 28.08 -0.92 5.16
N LEU A 9 27.58 -1.72 6.12
CA LEU A 9 26.34 -2.50 5.97
C LEU A 9 25.13 -1.63 5.62
N ALA A 10 25.08 -0.39 6.14
CA ALA A 10 24.02 0.58 5.84
C ALA A 10 23.89 0.94 4.36
N LEU A 11 24.97 0.78 3.59
CA LEU A 11 25.04 1.18 2.18
C LEU A 11 24.71 0.04 1.22
N LEU A 12 24.44 -1.17 1.74
CA LEU A 12 24.00 -2.32 0.96
C LEU A 12 22.50 -2.23 0.65
N THR A 13 22.09 -1.08 0.12
CA THR A 13 20.71 -0.73 -0.17
C THR A 13 20.66 0.40 -1.19
N ASP A 14 19.55 0.55 -1.89
CA ASP A 14 19.34 1.69 -2.77
C ASP A 14 19.13 2.99 -1.96
N SER A 15 19.67 4.13 -2.42
CA SER A 15 19.71 5.37 -1.62
C SER A 15 18.34 5.78 -1.05
N TYR A 16 17.26 5.66 -1.83
CA TYR A 16 15.91 6.03 -1.40
C TYR A 16 15.42 5.25 -0.17
N LYS A 17 15.94 4.05 0.07
CA LYS A 17 15.59 3.23 1.24
C LYS A 17 16.08 3.84 2.56
N ALA A 18 17.17 4.61 2.52
CA ALA A 18 17.65 5.35 3.69
C ALA A 18 16.66 6.41 4.17
N SER A 19 15.83 7.00 3.29
CA SER A 19 14.85 8.00 3.69
C SER A 19 13.50 7.41 4.12
N HIS A 20 13.25 6.13 3.84
CA HIS A 20 11.92 5.52 3.99
C HIS A 20 11.42 5.48 5.42
N ALA A 21 12.29 5.18 6.39
CA ALA A 21 11.89 5.06 7.79
C ALA A 21 11.22 6.34 8.33
N ALA A 22 11.62 7.52 7.81
CA ALA A 22 11.05 8.81 8.21
C ALA A 22 9.68 9.11 7.57
N VAL A 23 9.31 8.41 6.50
CA VAL A 23 8.06 8.64 5.74
C VAL A 23 7.11 7.44 5.80
N PHE A 24 7.54 6.32 6.37
CA PHE A 24 6.66 5.22 6.72
C PHE A 24 5.64 5.70 7.77
N PRO A 25 4.35 5.33 7.64
CA PRO A 25 3.39 5.63 8.70
C PRO A 25 3.80 4.91 9.99
N SER A 26 3.54 5.52 11.14
CA SER A 26 3.72 4.88 12.43
C SER A 26 2.89 3.60 12.51
N ALA A 27 3.55 2.49 12.84
CA ALA A 27 2.94 1.16 12.78
C ALA A 27 3.50 0.25 13.87
N ARG A 28 2.64 -0.63 14.41
CA ARG A 28 3.01 -1.72 15.32
C ARG A 28 3.63 -2.90 14.58
N SER A 29 3.29 -3.10 13.32
CA SER A 29 3.93 -4.12 12.48
C SER A 29 3.76 -3.84 11.00
N ALA A 30 4.70 -4.32 10.21
CA ALA A 30 4.63 -4.34 8.76
C ALA A 30 5.10 -5.69 8.25
N THR A 31 4.46 -6.19 7.19
CA THR A 31 4.81 -7.43 6.51
C THR A 31 4.95 -7.17 5.02
N ALA A 32 6.08 -7.61 4.46
CA ALA A 32 6.36 -7.67 3.04
C ALA A 32 6.64 -9.12 2.63
N TYR A 33 6.68 -9.39 1.34
CA TYR A 33 6.99 -10.70 0.80
C TYR A 33 7.70 -10.61 -0.54
N ALA A 34 8.42 -11.66 -0.93
CA ALA A 34 9.00 -11.81 -2.26
C ALA A 34 8.31 -12.91 -3.06
N GLU A 35 8.17 -12.67 -4.37
CA GLU A 35 7.63 -13.61 -5.36
C GLU A 35 8.40 -13.48 -6.68
N PHE A 36 8.36 -14.53 -7.50
CA PHE A 36 8.59 -14.43 -8.95
C PHE A 36 7.27 -14.12 -9.63
N ARG A 37 7.27 -13.37 -10.74
CA ARG A 37 6.03 -12.84 -11.35
C ARG A 37 5.68 -13.45 -12.69
N GLN A 38 6.64 -14.12 -13.29
CA GLN A 38 6.48 -14.73 -14.60
C GLN A 38 7.40 -15.94 -14.69
N PRO A 39 7.06 -16.93 -15.53
CA PRO A 39 7.93 -18.07 -15.74
C PRO A 39 9.22 -17.62 -16.43
N PHE A 40 10.29 -18.41 -16.27
CA PHE A 40 11.59 -18.12 -16.87
C PHE A 40 11.44 -17.92 -18.40
N ASN A 41 11.87 -16.75 -18.88
CA ASN A 41 11.72 -16.31 -20.28
C ASN A 41 10.27 -16.30 -20.81
N ASN A 42 9.28 -16.12 -19.94
CA ASN A 42 7.86 -16.14 -20.28
C ASN A 42 7.40 -17.45 -20.95
N ASP A 43 8.04 -18.57 -20.63
CA ASP A 43 7.70 -19.90 -21.15
C ASP A 43 6.25 -20.29 -20.76
N PRO A 44 5.32 -20.38 -21.72
CA PRO A 44 3.93 -20.69 -21.43
C PRO A 44 3.69 -22.18 -21.14
N ASN A 45 4.64 -23.05 -21.51
CA ASN A 45 4.47 -24.50 -21.49
C ASN A 45 5.07 -25.15 -20.23
N ASP A 46 6.00 -24.47 -19.57
CA ASP A 46 6.60 -24.94 -18.32
C ASP A 46 6.95 -23.76 -17.40
N GLN A 47 6.11 -23.58 -16.39
CA GLN A 47 6.18 -22.48 -15.42
C GLN A 47 7.02 -22.78 -14.19
N ARG A 48 7.58 -23.99 -14.09
CA ARG A 48 8.40 -24.40 -12.95
C ARG A 48 9.69 -23.59 -12.91
N MET A 49 10.03 -23.09 -11.72
CA MET A 49 11.25 -22.34 -11.41
C MET A 49 11.89 -22.93 -10.16
N VAL A 50 13.20 -22.73 -9.99
CA VAL A 50 13.95 -23.20 -8.82
C VAL A 50 14.23 -22.02 -7.90
N PHE A 51 13.86 -22.13 -6.63
CA PHE A 51 14.24 -21.16 -5.59
C PHE A 51 15.57 -21.58 -4.95
N TYR A 52 16.60 -20.74 -5.09
CA TYR A 52 17.95 -21.02 -4.58
C TYR A 52 18.75 -19.74 -4.31
N GLY A 53 19.64 -19.78 -3.31
CA GLY A 53 20.66 -18.76 -3.01
C GLY A 53 20.40 -17.89 -1.78
N LEU A 54 19.22 -17.98 -1.15
CA LEU A 54 18.88 -17.20 0.04
C LEU A 54 19.80 -17.50 1.23
N GLN A 55 20.24 -18.75 1.43
CA GLN A 55 21.17 -19.14 2.49
C GLN A 55 22.45 -18.29 2.41
N TYR A 56 23.04 -18.21 1.22
CA TYR A 56 24.23 -17.41 1.00
C TYR A 56 23.95 -15.93 1.28
N ILE A 57 22.82 -15.40 0.79
CA ILE A 57 22.46 -14.00 1.00
C ILE A 57 22.31 -13.69 2.50
N ILE A 58 21.62 -14.54 3.26
CA ILE A 58 21.45 -14.36 4.69
C ILE A 58 22.78 -14.43 5.41
N THR A 59 23.54 -15.51 5.23
CA THR A 59 24.82 -15.73 5.96
C THR A 59 25.91 -14.73 5.57
N THR A 60 25.87 -14.18 4.36
CA THR A 60 26.88 -13.24 3.88
C THR A 60 26.54 -11.79 4.18
N TYR A 61 25.27 -11.41 4.14
CA TYR A 61 24.87 -9.99 4.16
C TYR A 61 23.88 -9.60 5.25
N VAL A 62 23.00 -10.51 5.68
CA VAL A 62 21.92 -10.19 6.65
C VAL A 62 22.35 -10.53 8.08
N ASP A 63 22.89 -11.73 8.27
CA ASP A 63 23.43 -12.23 9.52
C ASP A 63 24.80 -11.61 9.80
N ARG A 64 24.77 -10.31 10.06
CA ARG A 64 25.93 -9.49 10.42
C ARG A 64 25.60 -8.71 11.67
N VAL A 65 26.58 -8.60 12.55
CA VAL A 65 26.50 -7.81 13.77
C VAL A 65 26.90 -6.38 13.45
N TRP A 66 25.96 -5.46 13.56
CA TRP A 66 26.17 -4.03 13.39
C TRP A 66 26.70 -3.41 14.66
N THR A 67 27.64 -2.48 14.51
CA THR A 67 28.25 -1.75 15.64
C THR A 67 27.92 -0.25 15.57
N ASP A 68 28.07 0.47 16.69
CA ASP A 68 27.97 1.93 16.69
C ASP A 68 28.95 2.58 15.69
N SER A 69 30.14 1.99 15.51
CA SER A 69 31.12 2.44 14.52
C SER A 69 30.64 2.31 13.08
N ASP A 70 29.79 1.33 12.78
CA ASP A 70 29.21 1.15 11.45
C ASP A 70 28.14 2.21 11.19
N VAL A 71 27.36 2.55 12.22
CA VAL A 71 26.39 3.66 12.17
C VAL A 71 27.11 4.99 11.99
N ASP A 72 28.23 5.21 12.69
CA ASP A 72 29.07 6.41 12.54
C ASP A 72 29.61 6.53 11.10
N THR A 73 30.11 5.43 10.54
CA THR A 73 30.62 5.38 9.17
C THR A 73 29.51 5.68 8.15
N ALA A 74 28.32 5.09 8.33
CA ALA A 74 27.16 5.35 7.49
C ALA A 74 26.71 6.81 7.56
N LYS A 75 26.61 7.37 8.77
CA LYS A 75 26.28 8.77 9.01
C LYS A 75 27.28 9.70 8.32
N ALA A 76 28.58 9.43 8.44
CA ALA A 76 29.62 10.20 7.78
C ALA A 76 29.42 10.19 6.26
N PHE A 77 29.16 9.04 5.66
CA PHE A 77 28.82 8.94 4.23
C PHE A 77 27.56 9.76 3.87
N PHE A 78 26.43 9.50 4.54
CA PHE A 78 25.16 10.16 4.22
C PHE A 78 25.18 11.68 4.46
N SER A 79 26.01 12.16 5.37
CA SER A 79 26.23 13.61 5.58
C SER A 79 26.83 14.31 4.36
N THR A 80 27.51 13.57 3.49
CA THR A 80 28.15 14.06 2.25
C THR A 80 27.46 13.57 0.98
N HIS A 81 26.62 12.53 1.08
CA HIS A 81 25.82 12.04 -0.04
C HIS A 81 24.77 13.08 -0.40
N ASN A 82 24.73 13.50 -1.67
CA ASN A 82 24.02 14.70 -2.07
C ASN A 82 22.52 14.45 -2.31
N ALA A 83 21.67 15.17 -1.58
CA ALA A 83 20.23 15.29 -1.80
C ALA A 83 19.87 16.74 -2.18
N GLY A 84 20.16 17.13 -3.42
CA GLY A 84 19.81 18.47 -3.93
C GLY A 84 20.42 19.62 -3.14
N HIS A 85 21.75 19.59 -2.93
CA HIS A 85 22.54 20.53 -2.13
C HIS A 85 22.39 20.41 -0.61
N SER A 86 21.80 19.30 -0.13
CA SER A 86 21.73 18.96 1.29
C SER A 86 22.25 17.54 1.55
N ALA A 87 22.49 17.19 2.82
CA ALA A 87 22.84 15.84 3.22
C ALA A 87 21.68 14.87 2.98
N PHE A 88 21.98 13.65 2.54
CA PHE A 88 20.98 12.62 2.36
C PHE A 88 20.47 12.12 3.73
N PRO A 89 19.16 11.93 3.92
CA PRO A 89 18.61 11.49 5.21
C PRO A 89 19.02 10.05 5.56
N PHE A 90 19.32 9.82 6.84
CA PHE A 90 19.68 8.51 7.40
C PHE A 90 19.07 8.36 8.81
N PRO A 91 18.36 7.26 9.12
CA PRO A 91 17.65 7.06 10.38
C PRO A 91 18.60 6.59 11.48
N GLU A 92 19.62 7.40 11.80
CA GLU A 92 20.67 7.10 12.79
C GLU A 92 20.10 6.58 14.11
N ALA A 93 19.05 7.24 14.63
CA ALA A 93 18.46 6.90 15.93
C ALA A 93 17.91 5.46 15.96
N LEU A 94 17.19 5.04 14.91
CA LEU A 94 16.66 3.68 14.79
C LEU A 94 17.80 2.65 14.67
N PHE A 95 18.86 3.00 13.95
CA PHE A 95 20.00 2.11 13.76
C PHE A 95 20.76 1.88 15.07
N ARG A 96 21.07 2.95 15.82
CA ARG A 96 21.67 2.82 17.15
C ARG A 96 20.77 2.07 18.12
N LYS A 97 19.45 2.24 18.00
CA LYS A 97 18.48 1.56 18.86
C LYS A 97 18.55 0.04 18.68
N PHE A 98 18.47 -0.47 17.44
CA PHE A 98 18.55 -1.92 17.24
C PHE A 98 19.94 -2.48 17.55
N VAL A 99 21.02 -1.69 17.36
CA VAL A 99 22.36 -2.10 17.76
C VAL A 99 22.40 -2.45 19.26
N ARG A 100 21.68 -1.68 20.09
CA ARG A 100 21.60 -1.91 21.53
C ARG A 100 20.56 -2.98 21.91
N GLU A 101 19.40 -2.96 21.29
CA GLU A 101 18.26 -3.83 21.68
C GLU A 101 18.37 -5.24 21.10
N ASN A 102 18.95 -5.40 19.92
CA ASN A 102 19.04 -6.66 19.19
C ASN A 102 20.49 -7.16 19.05
N ASN A 103 21.39 -6.73 19.94
CA ASN A 103 22.81 -7.11 19.92
C ASN A 103 23.48 -6.90 18.55
N GLY A 104 23.14 -5.81 17.87
CA GLY A 104 23.68 -5.51 16.54
C GLY A 104 22.98 -6.22 15.38
N HIS A 105 22.06 -7.16 15.60
CA HIS A 105 21.37 -7.84 14.51
C HIS A 105 20.22 -7.00 13.95
N PHE A 106 20.08 -7.00 12.62
CA PHE A 106 19.07 -6.19 11.93
C PHE A 106 17.64 -6.59 12.36
N PRO A 107 16.74 -5.62 12.67
CA PRO A 107 15.49 -5.85 13.42
C PRO A 107 14.33 -6.35 12.56
N ILE A 108 14.51 -7.45 11.84
CA ILE A 108 13.47 -8.07 11.00
C ILE A 108 13.35 -9.57 11.27
N ARG A 109 12.25 -10.16 10.82
CA ARG A 109 12.06 -11.62 10.71
C ARG A 109 11.90 -12.02 9.27
N ILE A 110 12.51 -13.13 8.90
CA ILE A 110 12.41 -13.72 7.55
C ILE A 110 11.87 -15.14 7.68
N HIS A 111 10.72 -15.39 7.07
CA HIS A 111 10.28 -16.76 6.76
C HIS A 111 10.54 -17.03 5.28
N ALA A 112 11.00 -18.21 4.92
CA ALA A 112 11.35 -18.53 3.54
C ALA A 112 11.08 -19.98 3.19
N MET A 113 10.82 -20.24 1.91
CA MET A 113 10.83 -21.61 1.40
C MET A 113 12.25 -22.17 1.46
N ARG A 114 12.35 -23.47 1.69
CA ARG A 114 13.64 -24.14 1.71
C ARG A 114 14.27 -24.13 0.31
N GLU A 115 15.59 -24.02 0.24
CA GLU A 115 16.32 -23.99 -1.02
C GLU A 115 16.13 -25.27 -1.86
N GLY A 116 16.21 -25.16 -3.18
CA GLY A 116 15.95 -26.26 -4.12
C GLY A 116 14.47 -26.55 -4.34
N SER A 117 13.58 -25.81 -3.67
CA SER A 117 12.15 -25.92 -3.91
C SER A 117 11.79 -25.48 -5.33
N VAL A 118 10.88 -26.21 -5.95
CA VAL A 118 10.29 -25.89 -7.25
C VAL A 118 9.04 -25.06 -7.02
N VAL A 119 9.00 -23.89 -7.65
CA VAL A 119 8.02 -22.84 -7.40
C VAL A 119 7.41 -22.36 -8.70
N TYR A 120 6.33 -21.60 -8.60
CA TYR A 120 5.59 -21.06 -9.74
C TYR A 120 5.48 -19.53 -9.65
N PRO A 121 5.11 -18.85 -10.74
CA PRO A 121 4.81 -17.43 -10.69
C PRO A 121 3.74 -17.14 -9.62
N HIS A 122 3.97 -16.08 -8.85
CA HIS A 122 3.16 -15.64 -7.71
C HIS A 122 3.18 -16.54 -6.47
N THR A 123 3.96 -17.62 -6.44
CA THR A 123 4.26 -18.31 -5.18
C THR A 123 5.12 -17.39 -4.29
N PRO A 124 4.66 -17.01 -3.08
CA PRO A 124 5.52 -16.34 -2.11
C PRO A 124 6.67 -17.26 -1.72
N VAL A 125 7.91 -16.80 -1.87
CA VAL A 125 9.11 -17.58 -1.54
C VAL A 125 9.78 -17.09 -0.25
N MET A 126 9.43 -15.89 0.18
CA MET A 126 9.98 -15.24 1.37
C MET A 126 8.97 -14.25 1.93
N GLN A 127 8.82 -14.18 3.25
CA GLN A 127 8.08 -13.15 3.99
C GLN A 127 9.00 -12.43 4.97
N ILE A 128 8.97 -11.11 4.92
CA ILE A 128 9.79 -10.23 5.75
C ILE A 128 8.84 -9.46 6.66
N SER A 129 9.05 -9.50 7.97
CA SER A 129 8.25 -8.72 8.91
C SER A 129 9.10 -7.95 9.89
N ALA A 130 8.59 -6.80 10.31
CA ALA A 130 9.18 -5.97 11.37
C ALA A 130 8.06 -5.49 12.31
N ARG A 131 8.44 -5.19 13.55
CA ARG A 131 7.51 -4.81 14.62
C ARG A 131 7.90 -3.45 15.21
N ASP A 132 6.92 -2.82 15.83
CA ASP A 132 7.06 -1.55 16.55
C ASP A 132 7.77 -0.49 15.68
N GLU A 133 8.66 0.29 16.28
CA GLU A 133 9.40 1.36 15.58
C GLU A 133 10.24 0.86 14.39
N TYR A 134 10.55 -0.44 14.31
CA TYR A 134 11.28 -1.04 13.20
C TYR A 134 10.39 -1.36 11.99
N ALA A 135 9.07 -1.20 12.08
CA ALA A 135 8.16 -1.39 10.95
C ALA A 135 8.57 -0.59 9.71
N GLY A 136 9.16 0.60 9.88
CA GLY A 136 9.71 1.43 8.80
C GLY A 136 10.97 0.87 8.12
N LEU A 137 11.60 -0.17 8.68
CA LEU A 137 12.78 -0.85 8.13
C LEU A 137 12.47 -2.16 7.42
N VAL A 138 11.19 -2.57 7.35
CA VAL A 138 10.75 -3.88 6.82
C VAL A 138 11.28 -4.19 5.40
N THR A 139 11.50 -3.18 4.56
CA THR A 139 12.04 -3.33 3.20
C THR A 139 13.41 -2.67 3.00
N TYR A 140 14.13 -2.35 4.08
CA TYR A 140 15.47 -1.76 4.00
C TYR A 140 16.47 -2.69 3.32
N LEU A 141 16.45 -3.99 3.64
CA LEU A 141 17.31 -5.01 3.05
C LEU A 141 16.77 -5.62 1.75
N GLU A 142 15.70 -5.06 1.16
CA GLU A 142 15.10 -5.57 -0.09
C GLU A 142 16.14 -5.70 -1.22
N SER A 143 17.04 -4.72 -1.38
CA SER A 143 18.00 -4.71 -2.49
C SER A 143 18.93 -5.92 -2.46
N VAL A 144 19.39 -6.31 -1.26
CA VAL A 144 20.26 -7.48 -1.06
C VAL A 144 19.45 -8.78 -1.12
N LEU A 145 18.29 -8.83 -0.46
CA LEU A 145 17.44 -10.04 -0.47
C LEU A 145 16.98 -10.40 -1.89
N LEU A 146 16.75 -9.39 -2.74
CA LEU A 146 16.42 -9.60 -4.14
C LEU A 146 17.53 -10.25 -4.95
N MET A 147 18.81 -10.17 -4.55
CA MET A 147 19.93 -10.80 -5.27
C MET A 147 19.76 -12.32 -5.42
N THR A 148 18.90 -12.95 -4.60
CA THR A 148 18.43 -14.34 -4.74
C THR A 148 17.87 -14.66 -6.15
N TRP A 149 17.42 -13.64 -6.90
CA TRP A 149 16.95 -13.80 -8.28
C TRP A 149 18.00 -14.48 -9.18
N TYR A 150 19.28 -14.13 -9.00
CA TYR A 150 20.37 -14.57 -9.88
C TYR A 150 20.64 -16.08 -9.76
N PRO A 151 20.98 -16.64 -8.58
CA PRO A 151 21.17 -18.08 -8.43
C PRO A 151 19.89 -18.87 -8.77
N SER A 152 18.71 -18.34 -8.47
CA SER A 152 17.43 -18.95 -8.87
C SER A 152 17.29 -19.02 -10.41
N ALA A 153 17.69 -17.98 -11.13
CA ALA A 153 17.66 -17.95 -12.60
C ALA A 153 18.62 -18.97 -13.21
N VAL A 154 19.84 -19.06 -12.69
CA VAL A 154 20.85 -20.04 -13.16
C VAL A 154 20.40 -21.47 -12.88
N ALA A 155 19.89 -21.76 -11.67
CA ALA A 155 19.37 -23.09 -11.33
C ALA A 155 18.20 -23.48 -12.24
N THR A 156 17.29 -22.53 -12.53
CA THR A 156 16.16 -22.76 -13.43
C THR A 156 16.60 -23.01 -14.88
N LEU A 157 17.54 -22.21 -15.39
CA LEU A 157 18.14 -22.39 -16.71
C LEU A 157 18.78 -23.77 -16.83
N SER A 158 19.61 -24.13 -15.86
CA SER A 158 20.29 -25.43 -15.81
C SER A 158 19.29 -26.58 -15.78
N ARG A 159 18.24 -26.49 -14.97
CA ARG A 159 17.19 -27.52 -14.88
C ARG A 159 16.34 -27.65 -16.15
N LYS A 160 16.06 -26.54 -16.83
CA LYS A 160 15.38 -26.55 -18.14
C LYS A 160 16.26 -27.15 -19.23
N ALA A 161 17.57 -26.86 -19.24
CA ALA A 161 18.52 -27.51 -20.16
C ALA A 161 18.59 -29.01 -19.91
N HIS A 162 18.68 -29.42 -18.65
CA HIS A 162 18.64 -30.83 -18.24
C HIS A 162 17.37 -31.53 -18.74
N THR A 163 16.21 -30.88 -18.65
CA THR A 163 14.95 -31.46 -19.14
C THR A 163 15.01 -31.73 -20.64
N ARG A 164 15.48 -30.76 -21.44
CA ARG A 164 15.64 -30.91 -22.90
C ARG A 164 16.63 -32.01 -23.28
N ILE A 165 17.78 -32.07 -22.60
CA ILE A 165 18.77 -33.14 -22.82
C ILE A 165 18.16 -34.49 -22.45
N ARG A 166 17.51 -34.59 -21.29
CA ARG A 166 16.88 -35.83 -20.79
C ARG A 166 15.87 -36.40 -21.79
N GLU A 167 15.08 -35.56 -22.46
CA GLU A 167 14.11 -36.01 -23.47
C GLU A 167 14.79 -36.78 -24.62
N ARG A 168 15.88 -36.24 -25.19
CA ARG A 168 16.62 -36.92 -26.28
C ARG A 168 17.48 -38.07 -25.76
N TYR A 169 17.90 -38.01 -24.51
CA TYR A 169 18.53 -39.13 -23.81
C TYR A 169 17.60 -40.33 -23.69
N THR A 170 16.38 -40.14 -23.18
CA THR A 170 15.38 -41.22 -23.08
C THR A 170 15.11 -41.85 -24.44
N GLN A 171 15.08 -41.05 -25.51
CA GLN A 171 14.87 -41.51 -26.88
C GLN A 171 16.05 -42.33 -27.43
N SER A 172 17.30 -41.95 -27.15
CA SER A 172 18.45 -42.38 -27.95
C SER A 172 19.61 -43.00 -27.17
N VAL A 173 19.62 -42.97 -25.83
CA VAL A 173 20.70 -43.46 -24.97
C VAL A 173 20.23 -44.72 -24.23
N ASP A 174 21.08 -45.75 -24.15
CA ASP A 174 20.75 -46.98 -23.43
C ASP A 174 20.60 -46.74 -21.93
N ASP A 175 19.73 -47.50 -21.27
CA ASP A 175 19.35 -47.26 -19.87
C ASP A 175 20.54 -47.36 -18.91
N ASN A 176 21.52 -48.23 -19.21
CA ASN A 176 22.77 -48.37 -18.46
C ASN A 176 23.75 -47.19 -18.64
N MET A 177 23.52 -46.32 -19.63
CA MET A 177 24.33 -45.13 -19.93
C MET A 177 23.67 -43.81 -19.49
N MET A 178 22.47 -43.88 -18.90
CA MET A 178 21.73 -42.69 -18.44
C MET A 178 22.47 -41.88 -17.36
N TRP A 179 23.39 -42.51 -16.60
CA TRP A 179 24.22 -41.81 -15.62
C TRP A 179 25.11 -40.72 -16.25
N THR A 180 25.44 -40.83 -17.55
CA THR A 180 26.26 -39.83 -18.25
C THR A 180 25.57 -38.48 -18.42
N LEU A 181 24.25 -38.42 -18.23
CA LEU A 181 23.42 -37.21 -18.35
C LEU A 181 23.92 -36.06 -17.46
N GLU A 182 24.39 -36.37 -16.25
CA GLU A 182 24.87 -35.38 -15.28
C GLU A 182 26.10 -34.59 -15.77
N THR A 183 26.80 -35.10 -16.79
CA THR A 183 28.01 -34.47 -17.35
C THR A 183 27.77 -33.81 -18.72
N ARG A 184 26.52 -33.79 -19.21
CA ARG A 184 26.24 -33.32 -20.57
C ARG A 184 26.18 -31.82 -20.74
N MET A 185 26.04 -31.07 -19.66
CA MET A 185 26.15 -29.62 -19.70
C MET A 185 27.21 -29.16 -18.71
N HIS A 186 28.29 -28.61 -19.25
CA HIS A 186 29.46 -28.15 -18.53
C HIS A 186 29.40 -26.63 -18.37
N ASP A 187 29.66 -26.15 -17.15
CA ASP A 187 29.77 -24.72 -16.88
C ASP A 187 31.15 -24.18 -17.32
N PHE A 188 31.15 -23.34 -18.35
CA PHE A 188 32.33 -22.62 -18.88
C PHE A 188 32.31 -21.12 -18.51
N GLY A 189 31.53 -20.76 -17.50
CA GLY A 189 31.04 -19.40 -17.28
C GLY A 189 31.97 -18.48 -16.50
N PHE A 190 32.98 -18.98 -15.77
CA PHE A 190 33.80 -18.14 -14.87
C PHE A 190 34.30 -16.86 -15.57
N ARG A 191 34.98 -17.00 -16.72
CA ARG A 191 35.55 -15.85 -17.44
C ARG A 191 34.53 -14.83 -17.96
N ALA A 192 33.24 -15.18 -17.99
CA ALA A 192 32.16 -14.32 -18.43
C ALA A 192 31.45 -13.59 -17.27
N CYS A 193 31.67 -14.00 -16.01
CA CYS A 193 31.09 -13.35 -14.85
C CYS A 193 31.69 -11.96 -14.63
N THR A 194 30.90 -11.05 -14.06
CA THR A 194 31.37 -9.70 -13.69
C THR A 194 32.26 -9.69 -12.45
N CYS A 195 32.13 -10.70 -11.58
CA CYS A 195 32.93 -10.84 -10.37
C CYS A 195 33.05 -12.31 -9.91
N VAL A 196 33.98 -12.56 -8.97
CA VAL A 196 34.23 -13.90 -8.41
C VAL A 196 33.02 -14.43 -7.64
N GLU A 197 32.34 -13.60 -6.87
CA GLU A 197 31.15 -14.00 -6.12
C GLU A 197 30.03 -14.52 -7.04
N GLN A 198 29.81 -13.84 -8.17
CA GLN A 198 28.87 -14.29 -9.19
C GLN A 198 29.24 -15.67 -9.74
N SER A 199 30.53 -15.91 -10.01
CA SER A 199 31.02 -17.23 -10.47
C SER A 199 30.75 -18.34 -9.44
N MET A 200 30.90 -18.04 -8.13
CA MET A 200 30.63 -18.99 -7.06
C MET A 200 29.13 -19.32 -6.97
N LEU A 201 28.27 -18.29 -6.91
CA LEU A 201 26.83 -18.48 -6.73
C LEU A 201 26.16 -19.10 -7.94
N GLY A 202 26.47 -18.59 -9.13
CA GLY A 202 25.91 -19.09 -10.38
C GLY A 202 26.38 -20.52 -10.66
N GLY A 203 27.68 -20.81 -10.50
CA GLY A 203 28.18 -22.17 -10.67
C GLY A 203 27.60 -23.14 -9.64
N ALA A 204 27.43 -22.72 -8.37
CA ALA A 204 26.77 -23.56 -7.35
C ALA A 204 25.31 -23.88 -7.73
N ALA A 205 24.59 -22.92 -8.29
CA ALA A 205 23.23 -23.11 -8.79
C ALA A 205 23.16 -24.11 -9.96
N HIS A 206 24.14 -24.06 -10.88
CA HIS A 206 24.27 -25.06 -11.95
C HIS A 206 24.55 -26.47 -11.41
N LEU A 207 25.41 -26.55 -10.38
CA LEU A 207 25.81 -27.82 -9.74
C LEU A 207 24.67 -28.52 -8.97
N LEU A 208 23.51 -27.87 -8.81
CA LEU A 208 22.31 -28.54 -8.32
C LEU A 208 21.77 -29.58 -9.31
N THR A 209 22.08 -29.43 -10.59
CA THR A 209 21.49 -30.22 -11.68
C THR A 209 22.54 -31.04 -12.44
N PHE A 210 23.71 -30.47 -12.71
CA PHE A 210 24.81 -31.16 -13.41
C PHE A 210 26.05 -31.24 -12.52
N ALA A 211 26.98 -32.13 -12.86
CA ALA A 211 28.28 -32.23 -12.20
C ALA A 211 29.40 -31.52 -12.97
N GLY A 212 29.25 -31.27 -14.28
CA GLY A 212 30.29 -30.67 -15.11
C GLY A 212 30.50 -29.18 -14.86
N SER A 213 31.69 -28.76 -14.42
CA SER A 213 32.06 -27.34 -14.29
C SER A 213 33.57 -27.10 -14.38
N ASP A 214 33.96 -26.08 -15.16
CA ASP A 214 35.30 -25.49 -15.16
C ASP A 214 35.39 -24.23 -14.28
N THR A 215 34.26 -23.81 -13.70
CA THR A 215 34.21 -22.71 -12.73
C THR A 215 34.69 -23.21 -11.37
N MET A 216 36.01 -23.31 -11.22
CA MET A 216 36.69 -23.85 -10.03
C MET A 216 36.29 -23.16 -8.72
N SER A 217 35.93 -21.88 -8.77
CA SER A 217 35.42 -21.13 -7.62
C SER A 217 34.12 -21.73 -7.06
N ALA A 218 33.19 -22.13 -7.94
CA ALA A 218 31.96 -22.80 -7.55
C ALA A 218 32.20 -24.23 -7.06
N ALA A 219 33.04 -24.99 -7.77
CA ALA A 219 33.40 -26.35 -7.38
C ALA A 219 33.98 -26.37 -5.96
N TYR A 220 34.94 -25.49 -5.67
CA TYR A 220 35.54 -25.35 -4.35
C TYR A 220 34.51 -24.97 -3.29
N TYR A 221 33.68 -23.95 -3.58
CA TYR A 221 32.66 -23.46 -2.66
C TYR A 221 31.67 -24.56 -2.28
N VAL A 222 31.08 -25.24 -3.27
CA VAL A 222 30.11 -26.32 -3.02
C VAL A 222 30.77 -27.47 -2.26
N GLN A 223 31.94 -27.94 -2.70
CA GLN A 223 32.62 -29.07 -2.08
C GLN A 223 32.98 -28.78 -0.63
N HIS A 224 33.70 -27.69 -0.36
CA HIS A 224 34.30 -27.46 0.96
C HIS A 224 33.43 -26.64 1.90
N VAL A 225 32.55 -25.78 1.40
CA VAL A 225 31.69 -24.93 2.24
C VAL A 225 30.31 -25.53 2.42
N LEU A 226 29.70 -26.06 1.35
CA LEU A 226 28.31 -26.56 1.39
C LEU A 226 28.18 -28.08 1.55
N ASN A 227 29.23 -28.85 1.26
CA ASN A 227 29.14 -30.32 1.23
C ASN A 227 30.22 -31.07 2.02
N GLY A 228 30.85 -30.41 2.99
CA GLY A 228 31.74 -31.08 3.97
C GLY A 228 32.98 -31.74 3.36
N GLY A 229 33.48 -31.23 2.24
CA GLY A 229 34.63 -31.73 1.51
C GLY A 229 34.33 -32.81 0.46
N ARG A 230 33.08 -33.28 0.35
CA ARG A 230 32.69 -34.28 -0.68
C ARG A 230 32.64 -33.63 -2.06
N ALA A 231 33.31 -34.25 -3.03
CA ALA A 231 33.35 -33.76 -4.41
C ALA A 231 31.95 -33.76 -5.03
N VAL A 232 31.60 -32.65 -5.70
CA VAL A 232 30.30 -32.45 -6.35
C VAL A 232 30.45 -32.09 -7.83
N ALA A 233 31.57 -31.43 -8.19
CA ALA A 233 31.87 -31.03 -9.55
C ALA A 233 32.96 -31.92 -10.15
N THR A 234 32.91 -32.10 -11.47
CA THR A 234 33.92 -32.81 -12.26
C THR A 234 34.32 -31.99 -13.48
N SER A 235 35.58 -32.17 -13.90
CA SER A 235 36.13 -31.62 -15.14
C SER A 235 37.17 -32.59 -15.71
N VAL A 236 37.63 -32.32 -16.92
CA VAL A 236 38.61 -33.13 -17.66
C VAL A 236 39.73 -32.22 -18.17
N PRO A 237 40.95 -32.74 -18.38
CA PRO A 237 41.97 -32.01 -19.11
C PRO A 237 41.45 -31.54 -20.48
N ALA A 238 41.59 -30.25 -20.75
CA ALA A 238 41.11 -29.64 -21.99
C ALA A 238 42.11 -28.59 -22.49
N THR A 239 42.21 -28.44 -23.81
CA THR A 239 43.00 -27.35 -24.42
C THR A 239 42.12 -26.14 -24.71
N GLU A 240 42.73 -24.96 -24.70
CA GLU A 240 42.21 -23.76 -25.37
C GLU A 240 43.12 -23.37 -26.55
N HIS A 241 42.71 -22.39 -27.36
CA HIS A 241 43.44 -21.99 -28.57
C HIS A 241 44.89 -21.58 -28.33
N SER A 242 45.23 -21.04 -27.15
CA SER A 242 46.62 -20.66 -26.83
C SER A 242 47.56 -21.88 -26.84
N VAL A 243 47.10 -23.03 -26.34
CA VAL A 243 47.85 -24.29 -26.36
C VAL A 243 47.98 -24.80 -27.80
N MET A 244 46.87 -24.79 -28.56
CA MET A 244 46.86 -25.31 -29.93
C MET A 244 47.76 -24.51 -30.87
N THR A 245 47.73 -23.17 -30.76
CA THR A 245 48.47 -22.25 -31.63
C THR A 245 49.94 -22.06 -31.24
N ALA A 246 50.35 -22.53 -30.06
CA ALA A 246 51.76 -22.51 -29.62
C ALA A 246 52.64 -23.52 -30.37
N TYR A 247 52.04 -24.55 -30.99
CA TYR A 247 52.74 -25.55 -31.79
C TYR A 247 52.80 -25.16 -33.26
N ARG A 248 53.73 -25.77 -34.02
CA ARG A 248 53.89 -25.47 -35.45
C ARG A 248 52.69 -25.94 -36.29
N ASN A 249 51.95 -26.93 -35.81
CA ASN A 249 50.70 -27.42 -36.39
C ASN A 249 49.82 -28.08 -35.32
N GLU A 250 48.52 -28.20 -35.58
CA GLU A 250 47.54 -28.77 -34.64
C GLU A 250 47.83 -30.24 -34.29
N LEU A 251 48.34 -31.04 -35.24
CA LEU A 251 48.69 -32.44 -34.97
C LEU A 251 49.72 -32.54 -33.85
N GLN A 252 50.78 -31.73 -33.86
CA GLN A 252 51.79 -31.74 -32.80
C GLN A 252 51.20 -31.40 -31.42
N ALA A 253 50.29 -30.43 -31.36
CA ALA A 253 49.59 -30.07 -30.13
C ALA A 253 48.74 -31.24 -29.63
N VAL A 254 47.91 -31.82 -30.50
CA VAL A 254 47.04 -32.96 -30.14
C VAL A 254 47.86 -34.16 -29.69
N LEU A 255 48.92 -34.52 -30.43
CA LEU A 255 49.79 -35.64 -30.07
C LEU A 255 50.42 -35.45 -28.68
N ARG A 256 50.89 -34.24 -28.36
CA ARG A 256 51.42 -33.94 -27.02
C ARG A 256 50.37 -34.10 -25.93
N VAL A 257 49.13 -33.66 -26.19
CA VAL A 257 48.02 -33.79 -25.25
C VAL A 257 47.65 -35.26 -25.02
N LEU A 258 47.64 -36.09 -26.08
CA LEU A 258 47.43 -37.53 -25.97
C LEU A 258 48.54 -38.24 -25.20
N ASP A 259 49.79 -37.81 -25.34
CA ASP A 259 50.92 -38.39 -24.59
C ASP A 259 50.78 -38.20 -23.08
N GLU A 260 50.15 -37.10 -22.64
CA GLU A 260 49.96 -36.82 -21.21
C GLU A 260 48.61 -37.32 -20.66
N TYR A 261 47.54 -37.19 -21.44
CA TYR A 261 46.17 -37.37 -20.95
C TYR A 261 45.34 -38.37 -21.77
N GLY A 262 45.91 -39.00 -22.80
CA GLY A 262 45.19 -39.87 -23.74
C GLY A 262 44.66 -41.18 -23.16
N GLN A 263 45.06 -41.55 -21.94
CA GLN A 263 44.49 -42.68 -21.19
C GLN A 263 43.19 -42.32 -20.45
N GLY A 264 42.80 -41.04 -20.43
CA GLY A 264 41.57 -40.56 -19.79
C GLY A 264 40.60 -39.95 -20.80
N VAL A 265 39.69 -39.12 -20.30
CA VAL A 265 38.87 -38.23 -21.13
C VAL A 265 39.66 -36.94 -21.35
N VAL A 266 39.83 -36.52 -22.60
CA VAL A 266 40.55 -35.30 -22.95
C VAL A 266 39.86 -34.53 -24.05
N ALA A 267 39.72 -33.21 -23.89
CA ALA A 267 39.06 -32.35 -24.87
C ALA A 267 40.07 -31.46 -25.61
N CYS A 268 39.99 -31.45 -26.94
CA CYS A 268 40.83 -30.59 -27.79
C CYS A 268 39.98 -29.66 -28.64
N VAL A 269 40.32 -28.37 -28.65
CA VAL A 269 39.73 -27.40 -29.57
C VAL A 269 40.41 -27.56 -30.94
N LEU A 270 39.63 -27.87 -31.99
CA LEU A 270 40.18 -28.29 -33.30
C LEU A 270 39.90 -27.30 -34.44
N ASP A 271 39.40 -26.11 -34.13
CA ASP A 271 39.08 -25.07 -35.11
C ASP A 271 40.01 -23.85 -34.99
N SER A 272 41.27 -24.06 -34.57
CA SER A 272 42.23 -22.95 -34.46
C SER A 272 42.62 -22.37 -35.82
N TYR A 273 42.52 -23.17 -36.89
CA TYR A 273 42.80 -22.74 -38.27
C TYR A 273 41.70 -23.12 -39.26
N ASP A 274 41.41 -24.42 -39.39
CA ASP A 274 40.40 -24.96 -40.32
C ASP A 274 39.87 -26.28 -39.75
N TYR A 275 38.67 -26.20 -39.17
CA TYR A 275 38.02 -27.34 -38.51
C TYR A 275 37.79 -28.52 -39.46
N ALA A 276 37.35 -28.26 -40.69
CA ALA A 276 37.08 -29.31 -41.66
C ALA A 276 38.36 -30.03 -42.09
N ARG A 277 39.47 -29.30 -42.23
CA ARG A 277 40.78 -29.89 -42.47
C ARG A 277 41.28 -30.68 -41.26
N ALA A 278 41.17 -30.14 -40.05
CA ALA A 278 41.58 -30.84 -38.83
C ALA A 278 40.85 -32.18 -38.67
N LEU A 279 39.53 -32.20 -38.90
CA LEU A 279 38.73 -33.41 -38.88
C LEU A 279 39.08 -34.42 -39.99
N ARG A 280 39.57 -33.95 -41.14
CA ARG A 280 39.96 -34.82 -42.27
C ARG A 280 41.37 -35.38 -42.14
N GLU A 281 42.30 -34.60 -41.61
CA GLU A 281 43.74 -34.91 -41.65
C GLU A 281 44.32 -35.25 -40.27
N VAL A 282 43.88 -34.58 -39.21
CA VAL A 282 44.41 -34.79 -37.85
C VAL A 282 43.64 -35.90 -37.14
N LEU A 283 42.30 -35.87 -37.18
CA LEU A 283 41.46 -36.80 -36.43
C LEU A 283 41.71 -38.29 -36.74
N PRO A 284 41.94 -38.72 -38.00
CA PRO A 284 42.31 -40.13 -38.27
C PRO A 284 43.61 -40.56 -37.60
N MET A 285 44.61 -39.66 -37.53
CA MET A 285 45.89 -39.94 -36.86
C MET A 285 45.73 -40.03 -35.35
N VAL A 286 44.77 -39.29 -34.77
CA VAL A 286 44.38 -39.43 -33.36
C VAL A 286 43.79 -40.81 -33.11
N ALA A 287 42.86 -41.25 -33.96
CA ALA A 287 42.22 -42.56 -33.85
C ALA A 287 43.24 -43.72 -33.96
N GLU A 288 44.23 -43.62 -34.84
CA GLU A 288 45.32 -44.62 -34.94
C GLU A 288 46.18 -44.72 -33.67
N ARG A 289 46.38 -43.59 -32.97
CA ARG A 289 47.23 -43.52 -31.77
C ARG A 289 46.48 -43.90 -30.50
N GLN A 290 45.19 -43.60 -30.45
CA GLN A 290 44.35 -43.86 -29.30
C GLN A 290 43.91 -45.33 -29.34
N VAL A 291 44.61 -46.18 -28.59
CA VAL A 291 44.23 -47.59 -28.43
C VAL A 291 42.81 -47.65 -27.86
N HIS A 292 41.90 -48.25 -28.61
CA HIS A 292 40.43 -48.21 -28.45
C HIS A 292 39.87 -48.56 -27.05
N ASP A 293 40.70 -48.99 -26.09
CA ASP A 293 40.27 -49.59 -24.84
C ASP A 293 40.48 -48.75 -23.56
N SER A 294 41.05 -47.52 -23.62
CA SER A 294 41.34 -46.76 -22.37
C SER A 294 40.97 -45.29 -22.30
N GLY A 295 40.89 -44.54 -23.40
CA GLY A 295 40.61 -43.08 -23.36
C GLY A 295 39.48 -42.63 -24.26
N VAL A 296 38.94 -41.43 -24.00
CA VAL A 296 37.92 -40.76 -24.84
C VAL A 296 38.44 -39.40 -25.32
N PHE A 297 38.44 -39.18 -26.63
CA PHE A 297 38.86 -37.93 -27.23
C PHE A 297 37.64 -37.07 -27.58
N VAL A 298 37.54 -35.92 -26.94
CA VAL A 298 36.42 -34.99 -27.11
C VAL A 298 36.81 -33.91 -28.10
N ILE A 299 36.15 -33.90 -29.24
CA ILE A 299 36.31 -32.92 -30.31
C ILE A 299 35.53 -31.67 -29.92
N ARG A 300 36.20 -30.52 -29.88
CA ARG A 300 35.55 -29.24 -29.57
C ARG A 300 35.63 -28.26 -30.75
N PRO A 301 34.53 -28.03 -31.48
CA PRO A 301 34.36 -26.80 -32.26
C PRO A 301 34.04 -25.62 -31.34
N ASP A 302 34.53 -24.42 -31.69
CA ASP A 302 34.32 -23.17 -30.95
C ASP A 302 33.91 -22.00 -31.90
N SER A 303 33.54 -22.31 -33.15
CA SER A 303 33.13 -21.32 -34.16
C SER A 303 32.25 -21.93 -35.27
N GLY A 304 31.56 -21.07 -36.03
CA GLY A 304 30.70 -21.46 -37.15
C GLY A 304 29.23 -21.73 -36.77
N ASP A 305 28.45 -22.32 -37.67
CA ASP A 305 27.10 -22.79 -37.32
C ASP A 305 27.20 -24.01 -36.40
N GLN A 306 26.60 -23.89 -35.21
CA GLN A 306 26.76 -24.87 -34.15
C GLN A 306 26.19 -26.25 -34.53
N VAL A 307 25.10 -26.30 -35.31
CA VAL A 307 24.49 -27.57 -35.73
C VAL A 307 25.38 -28.25 -36.77
N GLU A 308 25.82 -27.51 -37.77
CA GLU A 308 26.70 -28.03 -38.82
C GLU A 308 28.05 -28.49 -38.26
N ALA A 309 28.66 -27.71 -37.36
CA ALA A 309 29.95 -28.04 -36.74
C ALA A 309 29.87 -29.33 -35.91
N VAL A 310 28.82 -29.51 -35.11
CA VAL A 310 28.61 -30.73 -34.32
C VAL A 310 28.41 -31.94 -35.24
N LEU A 311 27.53 -31.83 -36.25
CA LEU A 311 27.28 -32.93 -37.19
C LEU A 311 28.53 -33.29 -38.00
N LEU A 312 29.33 -32.30 -38.40
CA LEU A 312 30.59 -32.54 -39.10
C LEU A 312 31.57 -33.30 -38.21
N GLY A 313 31.70 -32.90 -36.94
CA GLY A 313 32.51 -33.59 -35.93
C GLY A 313 32.07 -35.03 -35.72
N LEU A 314 30.78 -35.26 -35.48
CA LEU A 314 30.23 -36.61 -35.25
C LEU A 314 30.43 -37.53 -36.46
N ARG A 315 30.18 -37.04 -37.67
CA ARG A 315 30.39 -37.83 -38.90
C ARG A 315 31.87 -38.11 -39.15
N ALA A 316 32.76 -37.19 -38.80
CA ALA A 316 34.20 -37.42 -38.92
C ALA A 316 34.70 -38.43 -37.89
N ALA A 317 34.21 -38.35 -36.65
CA ALA A 317 34.51 -39.31 -35.59
C ALA A 317 33.96 -40.70 -35.91
N ASP A 318 32.74 -40.83 -36.44
CA ASP A 318 32.19 -42.10 -36.93
C ASP A 318 33.08 -42.76 -38.00
N ARG A 319 33.66 -41.95 -38.91
CA ARG A 319 34.58 -42.45 -39.94
C ARG A 319 35.95 -42.84 -39.38
N ALA A 320 36.48 -42.08 -38.42
CA ALA A 320 37.84 -42.26 -37.91
C ALA A 320 37.91 -43.34 -36.82
N PHE A 321 36.95 -43.34 -35.89
CA PHE A 321 36.94 -44.24 -34.74
C PHE A 321 35.94 -45.39 -34.87
N GLY A 322 34.94 -45.26 -35.74
CA GLY A 322 33.82 -46.20 -35.83
C GLY A 322 32.71 -45.92 -34.81
N SER A 323 31.60 -46.62 -34.99
CA SER A 323 30.46 -46.61 -34.07
C SER A 323 29.80 -47.98 -33.96
N THR A 324 29.07 -48.18 -32.89
CA THR A 324 28.14 -49.31 -32.71
C THR A 324 26.72 -48.81 -32.66
N LEU A 325 25.76 -49.66 -33.00
CA LEU A 325 24.35 -49.37 -32.74
C LEU A 325 24.01 -49.84 -31.33
N ASN A 326 23.44 -48.94 -30.53
CA ASN A 326 22.95 -49.26 -29.21
C ASN A 326 21.59 -49.97 -29.27
N SER A 327 21.03 -50.34 -28.10
CA SER A 327 19.77 -51.09 -28.04
C SER A 327 18.57 -50.32 -28.60
N LYS A 328 18.67 -48.98 -28.69
CA LYS A 328 17.65 -48.09 -29.24
C LYS A 328 17.84 -47.77 -30.74
N GLY A 329 18.85 -48.37 -31.38
CA GLY A 329 19.10 -48.23 -32.82
C GLY A 329 19.85 -46.96 -33.23
N TYR A 330 20.50 -46.27 -32.28
CA TYR A 330 21.30 -45.08 -32.54
C TYR A 330 22.80 -45.40 -32.51
N LYS A 331 23.57 -44.70 -33.33
CA LYS A 331 25.03 -44.80 -33.36
C LYS A 331 25.64 -44.20 -32.10
N VAL A 332 26.52 -44.97 -31.46
CA VAL A 332 27.39 -44.53 -30.37
C VAL A 332 28.83 -44.61 -30.84
N ILE A 333 29.51 -43.47 -30.84
CA ILE A 333 30.89 -43.37 -31.34
C ILE A 333 31.84 -44.04 -30.35
N SER A 334 32.75 -44.87 -30.85
CA SER A 334 33.73 -45.57 -30.00
C SER A 334 34.92 -44.65 -29.67
N GLY A 335 35.22 -44.42 -28.39
CA GLY A 335 36.44 -43.69 -27.99
C GLY A 335 36.48 -42.19 -28.33
N ALA A 336 35.40 -41.60 -28.83
CA ALA A 336 35.32 -40.17 -29.14
C ALA A 336 33.93 -39.58 -28.89
N SER A 337 33.88 -38.27 -28.65
CA SER A 337 32.64 -37.49 -28.54
C SER A 337 32.86 -36.08 -29.07
N VAL A 338 31.79 -35.30 -29.16
CA VAL A 338 31.85 -33.88 -29.54
C VAL A 338 31.32 -33.01 -28.40
N ILE A 339 31.96 -31.89 -28.10
CA ILE A 339 31.43 -30.87 -27.18
C ILE A 339 31.29 -29.53 -27.88
N GLN A 340 30.07 -28.99 -27.94
CA GLN A 340 29.84 -27.63 -28.43
C GLN A 340 29.98 -26.64 -27.27
N GLY A 341 31.00 -25.77 -27.31
CA GLY A 341 31.29 -24.81 -26.23
C GLY A 341 30.96 -23.35 -26.56
N ASP A 342 30.85 -22.99 -27.84
CA ASP A 342 30.60 -21.62 -28.27
C ASP A 342 29.10 -21.32 -28.36
N GLY A 343 28.71 -20.15 -27.82
CA GLY A 343 27.38 -19.56 -28.01
C GLY A 343 26.17 -20.42 -27.62
N VAL A 344 26.32 -21.45 -26.77
CA VAL A 344 25.22 -22.36 -26.44
C VAL A 344 24.11 -21.63 -25.69
N THR A 345 22.88 -21.84 -26.15
CA THR A 345 21.63 -21.37 -25.51
C THR A 345 20.66 -22.55 -25.39
N LEU A 346 19.53 -22.38 -24.70
CA LEU A 346 18.49 -23.41 -24.66
C LEU A 346 17.96 -23.78 -26.04
N ASP A 347 17.79 -22.79 -26.93
CA ASP A 347 17.33 -22.99 -28.30
C ASP A 347 18.36 -23.74 -29.14
N SER A 348 19.61 -23.28 -29.14
CA SER A 348 20.64 -23.90 -29.95
C SER A 348 20.99 -25.31 -29.46
N LEU A 349 20.97 -25.55 -28.15
CA LEU A 349 21.08 -26.88 -27.55
C LEU A 349 20.00 -27.83 -28.07
N GLU A 350 18.75 -27.39 -28.12
CA GLU A 350 17.63 -28.21 -28.59
C GLU A 350 17.77 -28.54 -30.08
N ARG A 351 18.11 -27.53 -30.89
CA ARG A 351 18.38 -27.71 -32.33
C ARG A 351 19.53 -28.68 -32.60
N ILE A 352 20.60 -28.61 -31.82
CA ILE A 352 21.74 -29.54 -31.94
C ILE A 352 21.29 -30.95 -31.58
N LEU A 353 20.62 -31.15 -30.45
CA LEU A 353 20.13 -32.46 -30.02
C LEU A 353 19.21 -33.10 -31.08
N ASP A 354 18.26 -32.33 -31.63
CA ASP A 354 17.37 -32.80 -32.68
C ASP A 354 18.13 -33.20 -33.93
N ALA A 355 19.10 -32.39 -34.35
CA ALA A 355 19.93 -32.69 -35.52
C ALA A 355 20.78 -33.95 -35.31
N VAL A 356 21.36 -34.14 -34.12
CA VAL A 356 22.16 -35.31 -33.74
C VAL A 356 21.32 -36.59 -33.83
N VAL A 357 20.15 -36.59 -33.18
CA VAL A 357 19.22 -37.73 -33.18
C VAL A 357 18.69 -38.01 -34.58
N ASN A 358 18.30 -36.99 -35.35
CA ASN A 358 17.84 -37.13 -36.74
C ASN A 358 18.93 -37.66 -37.69
N ALA A 359 20.20 -37.38 -37.39
CA ALA A 359 21.34 -37.93 -38.12
C ALA A 359 21.65 -39.39 -37.73
N GLY A 360 20.89 -39.99 -36.80
CA GLY A 360 21.04 -41.37 -36.35
C GLY A 360 22.08 -41.56 -35.26
N PHE A 361 22.58 -40.50 -34.63
CA PHE A 361 23.52 -40.57 -33.51
C PHE A 361 22.79 -40.52 -32.17
N SER A 362 23.34 -41.18 -31.17
CA SER A 362 22.84 -41.10 -29.80
C SER A 362 23.19 -39.74 -29.19
N ALA A 363 22.29 -39.20 -28.36
CA ALA A 363 22.51 -37.94 -27.64
C ALA A 363 23.73 -38.01 -26.70
N GLU A 364 24.18 -39.20 -26.30
CA GLU A 364 25.40 -39.35 -25.48
C GLU A 364 26.70 -39.05 -26.25
N CYS A 365 26.65 -38.96 -27.58
CA CYS A 365 27.82 -38.60 -28.39
C CYS A 365 28.14 -37.09 -28.35
N VAL A 366 27.23 -36.27 -27.83
CA VAL A 366 27.40 -34.82 -27.74
C VAL A 366 27.33 -34.34 -26.28
N GLY A 367 28.20 -33.39 -25.94
CA GLY A 367 28.13 -32.59 -24.73
C GLY A 367 28.01 -31.10 -25.07
N PHE A 368 27.69 -30.29 -24.07
CA PHE A 368 27.53 -28.86 -24.21
C PHE A 368 28.37 -28.15 -23.16
N GLY A 369 29.09 -27.10 -23.57
CA GLY A 369 29.70 -26.13 -22.68
C GLY A 369 28.93 -24.82 -22.77
N MET A 370 28.45 -24.30 -21.65
CA MET A 370 27.73 -23.02 -21.62
C MET A 370 28.47 -22.03 -20.74
N GLY A 371 28.97 -20.96 -21.35
CA GLY A 371 29.74 -19.91 -20.68
C GLY A 371 28.87 -18.73 -20.25
N GLY A 372 29.04 -17.58 -20.93
CA GLY A 372 28.29 -16.37 -20.63
C GLY A 372 26.77 -16.54 -20.75
N GLY A 373 26.28 -17.48 -21.59
CA GLY A 373 24.86 -17.83 -21.65
C GLY A 373 24.31 -18.41 -20.34
N LEU A 374 25.16 -19.10 -19.57
CA LEU A 374 24.79 -19.75 -18.31
C LEU A 374 24.88 -18.79 -17.13
N LEU A 375 26.01 -18.08 -17.00
CA LEU A 375 26.32 -17.32 -15.80
C LEU A 375 26.15 -15.80 -15.91
N GLN A 376 26.02 -15.23 -17.12
CA GLN A 376 26.08 -13.77 -17.32
C GLN A 376 24.88 -13.17 -18.06
N LYS A 377 24.37 -13.82 -19.12
CA LYS A 377 23.26 -13.33 -19.96
C LYS A 377 21.91 -13.61 -19.32
N LEU A 378 21.77 -13.22 -18.06
CA LEU A 378 20.58 -13.35 -17.23
C LEU A 378 20.28 -11.99 -16.60
N ASP A 379 19.00 -11.68 -16.43
CA ASP A 379 18.56 -10.49 -15.70
C ASP A 379 17.37 -10.82 -14.77
N ARG A 380 17.16 -9.96 -13.77
CA ARG A 380 16.08 -10.12 -12.77
C ARG A 380 14.70 -10.18 -13.43
N ASP A 381 14.52 -9.47 -14.54
CA ASP A 381 13.24 -9.36 -15.22
C ASP A 381 12.85 -10.63 -15.97
N MET A 382 13.78 -11.55 -16.27
CA MET A 382 13.47 -12.87 -16.86
C MET A 382 12.44 -13.68 -16.07
N MET A 383 12.46 -13.61 -14.74
CA MET A 383 11.45 -14.21 -13.83
C MET A 383 10.68 -13.17 -13.01
N GLY A 384 11.09 -11.91 -13.07
CA GLY A 384 10.38 -10.78 -12.46
C GLY A 384 10.37 -10.78 -10.93
N MET A 385 11.41 -11.29 -10.26
CA MET A 385 11.46 -11.38 -8.79
C MET A 385 11.26 -9.99 -8.15
N ALA A 386 10.37 -9.88 -7.17
CA ALA A 386 10.03 -8.60 -6.57
C ALA A 386 9.61 -8.73 -5.10
N VAL A 387 9.96 -7.74 -4.25
CA VAL A 387 9.46 -7.63 -2.88
C VAL A 387 8.31 -6.63 -2.80
N LYS A 388 7.22 -6.95 -2.09
CA LYS A 388 6.05 -6.07 -1.96
C LYS A 388 5.56 -6.05 -0.52
N LEU A 389 5.24 -4.86 -0.02
CA LEU A 389 4.52 -4.71 1.25
C LEU A 389 3.10 -5.25 1.08
N SER A 390 2.66 -6.13 1.98
CA SER A 390 1.37 -6.80 1.90
C SER A 390 0.45 -6.54 3.08
N SER A 391 0.98 -6.15 4.25
CA SER A 391 0.15 -5.85 5.43
C SER A 391 0.83 -4.82 6.33
N ILE A 392 0.02 -3.96 6.96
CA ILE A 392 0.47 -3.05 8.01
C ILE A 392 -0.56 -3.01 9.15
N THR A 393 -0.08 -2.91 10.38
CA THR A 393 -0.91 -2.61 11.56
C THR A 393 -0.46 -1.27 12.13
N TYR A 394 -1.33 -0.27 12.11
CA TYR A 394 -1.04 1.09 12.59
C TYR A 394 -0.99 1.15 14.13
N GLU A 395 -0.52 2.29 14.67
CA GLU A 395 -0.43 2.49 16.12
C GLU A 395 -1.77 2.39 16.86
N ASP A 396 -2.87 2.80 16.22
CA ASP A 396 -4.22 2.71 16.76
C ASP A 396 -4.81 1.29 16.76
N GLY A 397 -4.07 0.32 16.21
CA GLY A 397 -4.46 -1.08 16.09
C GLY A 397 -5.21 -1.43 14.80
N GLU A 398 -5.54 -0.47 13.93
CA GLU A 398 -6.11 -0.78 12.62
C GLU A 398 -5.11 -1.59 11.79
N THR A 399 -5.56 -2.70 11.20
CA THR A 399 -4.76 -3.50 10.26
C THR A 399 -5.31 -3.33 8.85
N ARG A 400 -4.43 -3.06 7.89
CA ARG A 400 -4.76 -2.97 6.47
C ARG A 400 -3.94 -3.95 5.66
N ASP A 401 -4.66 -4.69 4.82
CA ASP A 401 -4.08 -5.51 3.77
C ASP A 401 -3.76 -4.59 2.58
N ILE A 402 -2.50 -4.59 2.16
CA ILE A 402 -1.92 -3.68 1.17
C ILE A 402 -1.61 -4.47 -0.10
N MET A 403 -1.89 -3.90 -1.27
CA MET A 403 -1.33 -4.40 -2.51
C MET A 403 -1.08 -3.28 -3.52
N LYS A 404 -0.12 -3.51 -4.41
CA LYS A 404 0.05 -2.72 -5.62
C LYS A 404 -0.99 -3.17 -6.64
N PHE A 405 -1.84 -2.25 -7.10
CA PHE A 405 -2.85 -2.51 -8.13
C PHE A 405 -2.77 -1.44 -9.24
N PRO A 406 -1.86 -1.59 -10.22
CA PRO A 406 -1.67 -0.57 -11.25
C PRO A 406 -2.83 -0.61 -12.27
N LYS A 407 -3.36 0.55 -12.66
CA LYS A 407 -4.45 0.66 -13.66
C LYS A 407 -4.09 0.09 -15.04
N GLN A 408 -2.81 0.00 -15.36
CA GLN A 408 -2.28 -0.59 -16.59
C GLN A 408 -1.30 -1.71 -16.21
N GLY A 409 -1.59 -2.94 -16.66
CA GLY A 409 -0.73 -4.12 -16.45
C GLY A 409 -1.15 -5.02 -15.27
N SER A 410 -2.16 -5.87 -15.49
CA SER A 410 -2.66 -6.86 -14.53
C SER A 410 -1.58 -7.80 -13.98
N ALA A 411 -0.55 -8.12 -14.78
CA ALA A 411 0.57 -8.97 -14.36
C ALA A 411 1.44 -8.38 -13.22
N LYS A 412 1.26 -7.10 -12.86
CA LYS A 412 2.02 -6.42 -11.80
C LYS A 412 1.23 -6.24 -10.49
N VAL A 413 0.03 -6.82 -10.40
CA VAL A 413 -0.78 -6.83 -9.18
C VAL A 413 -0.10 -7.72 -8.13
N SER A 414 0.06 -7.23 -6.90
CA SER A 414 0.63 -8.02 -5.79
C SER A 414 -0.47 -8.65 -4.93
N LEU A 415 -0.13 -9.66 -4.13
CA LEU A 415 -1.04 -10.30 -3.18
C LEU A 415 -1.28 -9.38 -1.96
N PRO A 416 -2.54 -9.20 -1.54
CA PRO A 416 -2.87 -8.42 -0.34
C PRO A 416 -2.82 -9.26 0.93
N GLY A 417 -2.41 -8.64 2.03
CA GLY A 417 -2.55 -9.14 3.39
C GLY A 417 -1.48 -10.13 3.85
N LYS A 418 -1.86 -10.96 4.81
CA LYS A 418 -1.05 -12.06 5.32
C LYS A 418 -1.50 -13.38 4.69
N PHE A 419 -0.54 -14.19 4.30
CA PHE A 419 -0.76 -15.48 3.66
C PHE A 419 0.29 -16.49 4.13
N SER A 420 0.00 -17.76 3.89
CA SER A 420 0.87 -18.92 4.16
C SER A 420 0.91 -19.78 2.91
N VAL A 421 1.99 -20.55 2.70
CA VAL A 421 2.18 -21.37 1.51
C VAL A 421 2.10 -22.84 1.90
N HIS A 422 1.24 -23.61 1.25
CA HIS A 422 0.96 -25.00 1.63
C HIS A 422 1.14 -25.93 0.44
N ALA A 423 1.53 -27.17 0.70
CA ALA A 423 1.55 -28.21 -0.33
C ALA A 423 0.10 -28.58 -0.73
N ASP A 424 -0.20 -28.53 -2.03
CA ASP A 424 -1.51 -28.90 -2.56
C ASP A 424 -1.50 -30.34 -3.12
N ALA A 425 -2.21 -31.24 -2.45
CA ALA A 425 -2.33 -32.64 -2.85
C ALA A 425 -2.92 -32.80 -4.26
N ALA A 426 -3.81 -31.90 -4.69
CA ALA A 426 -4.39 -31.93 -6.04
C ALA A 426 -3.36 -31.59 -7.14
N GLN A 427 -2.24 -30.98 -6.77
CA GLN A 427 -1.15 -30.58 -7.66
C GLN A 427 0.16 -31.30 -7.31
N ASN A 428 0.06 -32.57 -6.86
CA ASN A 428 1.20 -33.42 -6.48
C ASN A 428 2.11 -32.80 -5.40
N GLY A 429 1.53 -32.00 -4.51
CA GLY A 429 2.21 -31.28 -3.44
C GLY A 429 2.83 -29.95 -3.85
N ALA A 430 2.50 -29.41 -5.02
CA ALA A 430 3.00 -28.11 -5.48
C ALA A 430 2.61 -26.98 -4.48
N PRO A 431 3.45 -25.96 -4.30
CA PRO A 431 3.21 -24.90 -3.34
C PRO A 431 2.08 -23.95 -3.79
N VAL A 432 1.08 -23.76 -2.94
CA VAL A 432 -0.06 -22.86 -3.17
C VAL A 432 -0.19 -21.87 -2.02
N ALA A 433 -0.35 -20.58 -2.36
CA ALA A 433 -0.56 -19.52 -1.40
C ALA A 433 -2.03 -19.40 -0.98
N PHE A 434 -2.26 -19.34 0.33
CA PHE A 434 -3.56 -19.17 0.95
C PHE A 434 -3.56 -17.93 1.84
N ARG A 435 -4.68 -17.20 1.88
CA ARG A 435 -4.88 -16.18 2.90
C ARG A 435 -4.76 -16.82 4.28
N SER A 436 -4.06 -16.20 5.22
CA SER A 436 -3.79 -16.83 6.53
C SER A 436 -5.07 -17.22 7.27
N SER A 437 -6.19 -16.53 7.07
CA SER A 437 -7.49 -16.86 7.67
C SER A 437 -8.19 -18.08 7.06
N HIS A 438 -7.77 -18.49 5.86
CA HIS A 438 -8.33 -19.61 5.10
C HIS A 438 -7.28 -20.66 4.76
N ALA A 439 -6.15 -20.65 5.47
CA ALA A 439 -5.11 -21.65 5.33
C ALA A 439 -5.64 -23.05 5.65
N PRO A 440 -5.23 -24.10 4.91
CA PRO A 440 -5.50 -25.48 5.28
C PRO A 440 -5.05 -25.76 6.72
N LYS A 441 -5.88 -26.44 7.52
CA LYS A 441 -5.54 -26.77 8.91
C LYS A 441 -4.68 -28.02 9.05
N ASP A 442 -4.70 -28.89 8.05
CA ASP A 442 -4.05 -30.21 8.06
C ASP A 442 -2.73 -30.22 7.27
N SER A 443 -2.16 -29.04 6.99
CA SER A 443 -0.91 -28.87 6.24
C SER A 443 -0.05 -27.79 6.91
N ASP A 444 1.26 -28.01 6.92
CA ASP A 444 2.21 -27.06 7.48
C ASP A 444 2.53 -25.95 6.47
N ASP A 445 2.80 -24.75 6.98
CA ASP A 445 3.32 -23.66 6.16
C ASP A 445 4.74 -24.01 5.69
N LEU A 446 4.96 -23.96 4.37
CA LEU A 446 6.23 -24.21 3.72
C LEU A 446 7.23 -23.06 3.90
N LEU A 447 6.80 -21.91 4.43
CA LEU A 447 7.68 -20.80 4.80
C LEU A 447 8.21 -20.99 6.22
N GLU A 448 9.48 -21.40 6.34
CA GLU A 448 10.15 -21.65 7.62
C GLU A 448 10.84 -20.38 8.13
N LEU A 449 10.83 -20.16 9.46
CA LEU A 449 11.56 -19.04 10.07
C LEU A 449 13.08 -19.29 9.97
N VAL A 450 13.76 -18.46 9.18
CA VAL A 450 15.22 -18.60 8.91
C VAL A 450 16.07 -17.49 9.54
N TYR A 451 15.44 -16.39 9.98
CA TYR A 451 16.08 -15.27 10.67
C TYR A 451 15.06 -14.55 11.56
N ASP A 452 15.39 -14.27 12.83
CA ASP A 452 14.55 -13.52 13.77
C ASP A 452 15.43 -12.57 14.59
N CYS A 453 15.58 -11.33 14.12
CA CYS A 453 16.49 -10.35 14.71
C CYS A 453 17.88 -10.96 15.02
N GLY A 454 18.36 -11.84 14.13
CA GLY A 454 19.55 -12.65 14.29
C GLY A 454 19.34 -14.09 13.80
N PRO A 455 20.40 -14.93 13.85
CA PRO A 455 20.29 -16.36 13.58
C PRO A 455 19.25 -17.03 14.47
N VAL A 456 18.41 -17.87 13.89
CA VAL A 456 17.42 -18.64 14.64
C VAL A 456 18.14 -19.76 15.41
N PRO A 457 18.05 -19.82 16.75
CA PRO A 457 18.70 -20.87 17.53
C PRO A 457 18.24 -22.27 17.09
N GLY A 458 19.19 -23.14 16.77
CA GLY A 458 18.91 -24.52 16.36
C GLY A 458 18.46 -24.70 14.91
N HIS A 459 18.26 -23.61 14.14
CA HIS A 459 18.02 -23.72 12.71
C HIS A 459 19.31 -24.15 11.99
N ALA A 460 19.20 -25.20 11.16
CA ALA A 460 20.28 -25.68 10.31
C ALA A 460 19.84 -25.64 8.85
N TRP A 461 20.70 -25.08 8.00
CA TRP A 461 20.49 -25.13 6.56
C TRP A 461 20.64 -26.55 6.02
N ASP A 462 19.88 -26.88 4.99
CA ASP A 462 19.98 -28.16 4.30
C ASP A 462 21.37 -28.37 3.69
N SER A 463 21.84 -29.61 3.67
CA SER A 463 23.05 -29.95 2.92
C SER A 463 22.83 -29.78 1.42
N PHE A 464 23.91 -29.52 0.67
CA PHE A 464 23.81 -29.38 -0.78
C PHE A 464 23.16 -30.58 -1.46
N ASP A 465 23.45 -31.79 -1.00
CA ASP A 465 22.83 -33.02 -1.51
C ASP A 465 21.32 -33.09 -1.19
N ALA A 466 20.88 -32.63 -0.02
CA ALA A 466 19.46 -32.58 0.32
C ALA A 466 18.71 -31.56 -0.56
N VAL A 467 19.36 -30.44 -0.89
CA VAL A 467 18.84 -29.45 -1.85
C VAL A 467 18.72 -30.05 -3.25
N ARG A 468 19.74 -30.79 -3.72
CA ARG A 468 19.71 -31.54 -4.99
C ARG A 468 18.58 -32.55 -5.03
N ALA A 469 18.48 -33.40 -4.01
CA ALA A 469 17.45 -34.43 -3.93
C ALA A 469 16.03 -33.84 -3.93
N ARG A 470 15.82 -32.71 -3.23
CA ARG A 470 14.55 -31.98 -3.25
C ARG A 470 14.21 -31.47 -4.64
N LEU A 471 15.17 -30.82 -5.31
CA LEU A 471 14.97 -30.32 -6.67
C LEU A 471 14.62 -31.48 -7.62
N ASP A 472 15.31 -32.61 -7.51
CA ASP A 472 15.06 -33.78 -8.36
C ASP A 472 13.67 -34.36 -8.16
N ASP A 473 13.27 -34.59 -6.92
CA ASP A 473 11.95 -35.10 -6.55
C ASP A 473 10.84 -34.14 -7.00
N GLN A 474 10.90 -32.87 -6.58
CA GLN A 474 9.88 -31.87 -6.87
C GLN A 474 9.75 -31.60 -8.37
N TRP A 475 10.86 -31.44 -9.10
CA TRP A 475 10.80 -31.21 -10.54
C TRP A 475 10.24 -32.41 -11.31
N THR A 476 10.34 -33.62 -10.76
CA THR A 476 9.80 -34.82 -11.38
C THR A 476 8.29 -34.94 -11.15
N ARG A 477 7.82 -34.70 -9.91
CA ARG A 477 6.39 -34.90 -9.57
C ARG A 477 5.51 -33.69 -9.86
N PHE A 478 6.03 -32.47 -9.80
CA PHE A 478 5.23 -31.27 -9.94
C PHE A 478 4.82 -31.03 -11.41
N PRO A 479 3.57 -30.58 -11.64
CA PRO A 479 3.07 -30.34 -12.99
C PRO A 479 3.83 -29.19 -13.67
N LYS A 480 3.95 -29.20 -15.00
CA LYS A 480 4.61 -28.10 -15.72
C LYS A 480 3.90 -26.75 -15.52
N ILE A 481 2.59 -26.75 -15.29
CA ILE A 481 1.76 -25.57 -15.02
C ILE A 481 1.00 -25.82 -13.71
N SER A 482 0.99 -24.84 -12.82
CA SER A 482 0.31 -24.94 -11.52
C SER A 482 -0.39 -23.63 -11.19
N ARG A 483 -1.49 -23.75 -10.45
CA ARG A 483 -2.16 -22.63 -9.81
C ARG A 483 -1.48 -22.36 -8.47
N ALA A 484 -0.57 -21.38 -8.46
CA ALA A 484 0.24 -20.98 -7.32
C ALA A 484 -0.50 -20.24 -6.19
N VAL A 485 -1.72 -19.76 -6.46
CA VAL A 485 -2.52 -18.93 -5.55
C VAL A 485 -3.94 -19.49 -5.49
N SER A 486 -4.46 -19.69 -4.29
CA SER A 486 -5.83 -20.19 -4.07
C SER A 486 -6.89 -19.25 -4.66
N ASP A 487 -8.05 -19.80 -5.03
CA ASP A 487 -9.15 -19.01 -5.59
C ASP A 487 -9.64 -17.93 -4.61
N ASP A 488 -9.72 -18.25 -3.32
CA ASP A 488 -10.07 -17.28 -2.26
C ASP A 488 -9.11 -16.08 -2.26
N LEU A 489 -7.80 -16.34 -2.32
CA LEU A 489 -6.80 -15.27 -2.33
C LEU A 489 -6.76 -14.50 -3.65
N LEU A 490 -7.00 -15.16 -4.79
CA LEU A 490 -7.13 -14.50 -6.10
C LEU A 490 -8.39 -13.64 -6.18
N ASP A 491 -9.52 -14.13 -5.69
CA ASP A 491 -10.75 -13.35 -5.64
C ASP A 491 -10.60 -12.18 -4.68
N TYR A 492 -9.93 -12.39 -3.53
CA TYR A 492 -9.55 -11.32 -2.62
C TYR A 492 -8.59 -10.29 -3.24
N GLN A 493 -7.69 -10.71 -4.14
CA GLN A 493 -6.80 -9.82 -4.90
C GLN A 493 -7.54 -9.04 -6.00
N LYS A 494 -8.55 -9.64 -6.64
CA LYS A 494 -9.38 -8.98 -7.66
C LYS A 494 -10.31 -7.94 -7.06
N LEU A 495 -10.70 -8.12 -5.80
CA LEU A 495 -11.25 -7.03 -5.00
C LEU A 495 -10.16 -5.98 -4.94
N SER A 496 -10.30 -4.91 -5.73
CA SER A 496 -9.35 -3.80 -5.74
C SER A 496 -8.97 -3.41 -4.29
N PRO A 497 -7.85 -2.72 -4.02
CA PRO A 497 -7.71 -1.99 -2.76
C PRO A 497 -8.91 -1.03 -2.56
N THR A 498 -9.67 -0.79 -3.64
CA THR A 498 -10.97 -0.15 -3.63
C THR A 498 -12.20 -0.99 -3.27
N ASP A 499 -12.15 -2.31 -3.43
CA ASP A 499 -13.25 -3.23 -3.10
C ASP A 499 -13.01 -3.98 -1.78
N THR A 500 -11.76 -4.07 -1.31
CA THR A 500 -11.48 -4.52 0.06
C THR A 500 -11.90 -3.53 1.14
N ALA A 501 -12.47 -2.38 0.76
CA ALA A 501 -13.37 -1.61 1.61
C ALA A 501 -14.30 -0.66 0.85
N ARG A 502 -14.97 -1.07 -0.25
CA ARG A 502 -16.36 -0.61 -0.40
C ARG A 502 -17.14 -1.36 0.66
N ARG A 503 -17.03 -0.91 1.91
CA ARG A 503 -18.13 -1.13 2.83
C ARG A 503 -19.33 -0.59 2.09
N ALA A 504 -20.28 -1.45 1.78
CA ALA A 504 -21.53 -0.99 1.18
C ALA A 504 -22.02 0.19 2.05
N LEU A 505 -22.58 1.24 1.44
CA LEU A 505 -22.91 2.46 2.21
C LEU A 505 -23.94 2.18 3.32
N ASN A 506 -24.52 0.98 3.34
CA ASN A 506 -25.38 0.38 4.34
C ASN A 506 -24.67 -0.61 5.31
N ASP A 507 -23.34 -0.63 5.39
CA ASP A 507 -22.60 -1.48 6.32
C ASP A 507 -22.71 -0.94 7.75
N VAL A 508 -23.22 -1.77 8.67
CA VAL A 508 -23.39 -1.45 10.10
C VAL A 508 -22.11 -0.93 10.77
N ARG A 509 -20.93 -1.34 10.30
CA ARG A 509 -19.63 -0.92 10.87
C ARG A 509 -19.29 0.53 10.54
N LEU A 510 -20.03 1.19 9.63
CA LEU A 510 -19.87 2.61 9.36
C LEU A 510 -20.40 3.47 10.51
N PHE A 511 -21.40 2.98 11.25
CA PHE A 511 -22.08 3.73 12.29
C PHE A 511 -21.34 3.72 13.63
N VAL A 512 -21.48 4.82 14.37
CA VAL A 512 -21.16 4.91 15.78
C VAL A 512 -22.48 4.83 16.55
N PRO A 513 -22.54 4.15 17.72
CA PRO A 513 -23.76 4.09 18.51
C PRO A 513 -24.34 5.49 18.77
N THR A 514 -25.63 5.65 18.46
CA THR A 514 -26.36 6.90 18.69
C THR A 514 -26.51 7.14 20.18
N PRO A 515 -26.04 8.27 20.73
CA PRO A 515 -26.25 8.57 22.14
C PRO A 515 -27.74 8.77 22.44
N LEU A 516 -28.27 7.98 23.39
CA LEU A 516 -29.69 7.98 23.73
C LEU A 516 -30.03 8.94 24.89
N THR A 517 -29.02 9.45 25.60
CA THR A 517 -29.21 10.36 26.73
C THR A 517 -29.55 11.77 26.25
N ASP A 518 -30.58 12.38 26.83
CA ASP A 518 -30.91 13.78 26.62
C ASP A 518 -30.31 14.63 27.74
N ALA A 519 -29.27 15.40 27.39
CA ALA A 519 -28.56 16.24 28.34
C ALA A 519 -29.47 17.26 29.05
N LEU A 520 -30.55 17.72 28.41
CA LEU A 520 -31.51 18.62 29.04
C LEU A 520 -32.40 17.86 30.02
N ASP A 521 -32.82 16.65 29.68
CA ASP A 521 -33.66 15.81 30.54
C ASP A 521 -32.88 15.35 31.79
N ASP A 522 -31.64 14.90 31.61
CA ASP A 522 -30.72 14.55 32.69
C ASP A 522 -30.51 15.73 33.65
N LEU A 523 -30.36 16.94 33.10
CA LEU A 523 -30.15 18.15 33.88
C LEU A 523 -31.41 18.59 34.64
N VAL A 524 -32.58 18.48 34.02
CA VAL A 524 -33.87 18.73 34.69
C VAL A 524 -34.04 17.76 35.84
N HIS A 525 -33.75 16.48 35.65
CA HIS A 525 -33.80 15.46 36.70
C HIS A 525 -32.79 15.71 37.84
N ALA A 526 -31.58 16.18 37.52
CA ALA A 526 -30.56 16.46 38.53
C ALA A 526 -30.88 17.68 39.41
N HIS A 527 -31.61 18.66 38.89
CA HIS A 527 -31.81 19.96 39.55
C HIS A 527 -33.25 20.26 39.96
N THR A 528 -34.24 19.44 39.58
CA THR A 528 -35.64 19.62 39.95
C THR A 528 -36.05 18.62 41.04
N PRO A 529 -36.63 19.07 42.17
CA PRO A 529 -37.11 18.17 43.22
C PRO A 529 -38.20 17.20 42.71
N THR A 530 -38.25 15.98 43.26
CA THR A 530 -39.13 14.87 42.82
C THR A 530 -40.64 15.13 42.99
N ASP A 531 -41.04 16.22 43.63
CA ASP A 531 -42.44 16.60 43.88
C ASP A 531 -43.05 17.48 42.79
N ARG A 532 -42.27 17.94 41.80
CA ARG A 532 -42.76 18.73 40.65
C ARG A 532 -42.85 17.87 39.38
N PRO A 533 -43.96 17.92 38.62
CA PRO A 533 -44.08 17.20 37.36
C PRO A 533 -43.10 17.77 36.34
N THR A 534 -42.20 16.93 35.82
CA THR A 534 -41.30 17.27 34.71
C THR A 534 -41.95 16.91 33.37
N PRO A 535 -41.74 17.72 32.31
CA PRO A 535 -42.21 17.37 30.97
C PRO A 535 -41.53 16.08 30.53
N ARG A 536 -42.30 15.10 30.03
CA ARG A 536 -41.70 13.89 29.46
C ARG A 536 -41.02 14.24 28.14
N ARG A 537 -39.72 13.95 28.06
CA ARG A 537 -38.93 14.01 26.84
C ARG A 537 -38.67 12.57 26.40
N ASP A 538 -39.54 12.06 25.52
CA ASP A 538 -39.48 10.66 25.10
C ASP A 538 -38.13 10.36 24.44
N ALA A 539 -37.30 9.54 25.09
CA ALA A 539 -36.08 9.01 24.51
C ALA A 539 -36.44 7.86 23.55
N PRO A 540 -36.15 7.98 22.24
CA PRO A 540 -36.44 6.90 21.29
C PRO A 540 -35.62 5.65 21.63
N THR A 541 -36.22 4.46 21.53
CA THR A 541 -35.49 3.20 21.63
C THR A 541 -35.03 2.73 20.25
N PRO A 542 -33.80 2.23 20.07
CA PRO A 542 -33.31 1.75 18.77
C PRO A 542 -34.24 0.71 18.12
N ASP A 543 -34.80 -0.20 18.93
CA ASP A 543 -35.71 -1.26 18.48
C ASP A 543 -37.01 -0.72 17.83
N ALA A 544 -37.44 0.49 18.17
CA ALA A 544 -38.61 1.11 17.56
C ALA A 544 -38.41 1.47 16.07
N PHE A 545 -37.15 1.58 15.63
CA PHE A 545 -36.78 2.00 14.27
C PHE A 545 -36.19 0.86 13.44
N ALA A 546 -35.57 -0.15 14.09
CA ALA A 546 -34.89 -1.25 13.42
C ALA A 546 -35.81 -2.01 12.43
N GLY A 547 -35.22 -2.48 11.32
CA GLY A 547 -35.93 -3.30 10.33
C GLY A 547 -36.95 -2.54 9.47
N ARG A 548 -36.90 -1.21 9.42
CA ARG A 548 -37.86 -0.37 8.68
C ARG A 548 -37.19 0.76 7.90
N MET A 549 -37.54 0.91 6.63
CA MET A 549 -37.23 2.11 5.85
C MET A 549 -38.23 3.23 6.15
N HIS A 550 -37.74 4.43 6.42
CA HIS A 550 -38.55 5.61 6.74
C HIS A 550 -38.58 6.57 5.54
N SER A 551 -39.73 7.16 5.25
CA SER A 551 -39.88 8.09 4.12
C SER A 551 -39.22 9.45 4.40
N TYR A 552 -38.89 10.20 3.35
CA TYR A 552 -38.32 11.54 3.51
C TYR A 552 -39.29 12.51 4.21
N GLU A 553 -40.60 12.33 4.07
CA GLU A 553 -41.60 13.12 4.80
C GLU A 553 -41.46 12.92 6.31
N ILE A 554 -41.31 11.67 6.77
CA ILE A 554 -41.12 11.34 8.20
C ILE A 554 -39.79 11.91 8.71
N LEU A 555 -38.70 11.72 7.95
CA LEU A 555 -37.39 12.28 8.33
C LEU A 555 -37.44 13.81 8.43
N ASN A 556 -38.17 14.49 7.54
CA ASN A 556 -38.34 15.94 7.60
C ASN A 556 -39.24 16.38 8.77
N GLN A 557 -40.22 15.58 9.18
CA GLN A 557 -41.03 15.86 10.39
C GLN A 557 -40.15 15.88 11.65
N TYR A 558 -39.18 14.96 11.76
CA TYR A 558 -38.23 14.98 12.88
C TYR A 558 -37.36 16.24 12.88
N ILE A 559 -36.96 16.76 11.71
CA ILE A 559 -36.24 18.04 11.61
C ILE A 559 -37.13 19.19 12.09
N VAL A 560 -38.37 19.27 11.63
CA VAL A 560 -39.31 20.35 12.00
C VAL A 560 -39.64 20.30 13.50
N GLY A 561 -39.72 19.11 14.08
CA GLY A 561 -39.93 18.91 15.51
C GLY A 561 -38.67 19.03 16.38
N ALA A 562 -37.49 19.26 15.78
CA ALA A 562 -36.19 19.23 16.47
C ALA A 562 -35.95 17.95 17.29
N GLN A 563 -36.37 16.80 16.73
CA GLN A 563 -36.23 15.45 17.29
C GLN A 563 -35.03 14.74 16.64
N TRP A 564 -33.82 15.17 16.97
CA TRP A 564 -32.60 14.78 16.28
C TRP A 564 -32.17 13.35 16.60
N ARG A 565 -32.42 12.81 17.79
CA ARG A 565 -32.14 11.37 18.08
C ARG A 565 -33.01 10.45 17.25
N ALA A 566 -34.31 10.75 17.15
CA ALA A 566 -35.23 10.00 16.30
C ALA A 566 -34.80 10.06 14.83
N LEU A 567 -34.36 11.23 14.36
CA LEU A 567 -33.80 11.38 13.02
C LEU A 567 -32.54 10.53 12.80
N ALA A 568 -31.61 10.52 13.77
CA ALA A 568 -30.37 9.75 13.69
C ALA A 568 -30.66 8.24 13.59
N LEU A 569 -31.56 7.72 14.43
CA LEU A 569 -31.96 6.31 14.45
C LEU A 569 -32.76 5.92 13.21
N ALA A 570 -33.73 6.75 12.79
CA ALA A 570 -34.52 6.51 11.59
C ALA A 570 -33.65 6.54 10.32
N ALA A 571 -32.69 7.45 10.23
CA ALA A 571 -31.74 7.52 9.11
C ALA A 571 -30.82 6.29 9.10
N GLU A 572 -30.26 5.88 10.25
CA GLU A 572 -29.44 4.67 10.38
C GLU A 572 -30.22 3.42 9.97
N ALA A 573 -31.42 3.19 10.52
CA ALA A 573 -32.26 2.07 10.15
C ALA A 573 -32.60 2.08 8.65
N SER A 574 -32.98 3.24 8.09
CA SER A 574 -33.28 3.36 6.67
C SER A 574 -32.07 3.08 5.80
N ILE A 575 -30.86 3.47 6.22
CA ILE A 575 -29.62 3.15 5.49
C ILE A 575 -29.39 1.64 5.48
N LEU A 576 -29.47 0.98 6.64
CA LEU A 576 -29.24 -0.46 6.78
C LEU A 576 -30.21 -1.29 5.93
N GLU A 577 -31.46 -0.84 5.79
CA GLU A 577 -32.49 -1.51 4.99
C GLU A 577 -32.48 -1.14 3.50
N THR A 578 -31.75 -0.09 3.09
CA THR A 578 -31.65 0.31 1.68
C THR A 578 -30.65 -0.60 0.96
N SER A 579 -31.00 -1.08 -0.24
CA SER A 579 -30.10 -1.89 -1.07
C SER A 579 -28.78 -1.17 -1.36
N ALA A 580 -27.66 -1.91 -1.34
CA ALA A 580 -26.31 -1.37 -1.59
C ALA A 580 -26.17 -0.71 -2.98
N ASP A 581 -27.00 -1.12 -3.95
CA ASP A 581 -27.01 -0.59 -5.32
C ASP A 581 -27.69 0.79 -5.42
N GLU A 582 -28.45 1.22 -4.40
CA GLU A 582 -29.15 2.51 -4.37
C GLU A 582 -28.29 3.65 -3.81
N GLU A 583 -27.10 3.86 -4.38
CA GLU A 583 -26.11 4.81 -3.87
C GLU A 583 -26.68 6.23 -3.66
N ARG A 584 -27.54 6.72 -4.57
CA ARG A 584 -28.15 8.06 -4.45
C ARG A 584 -29.08 8.18 -3.24
N THR A 585 -29.86 7.15 -2.95
CA THR A 585 -30.75 7.07 -1.78
C THR A 585 -29.90 7.04 -0.52
N LEU A 586 -28.89 6.15 -0.49
CA LEU A 586 -27.97 5.99 0.64
C LEU A 586 -27.28 7.31 1.01
N PHE A 587 -26.74 8.06 0.05
CA PHE A 587 -26.10 9.34 0.37
C PHE A 587 -27.07 10.41 0.88
N LYS A 588 -28.32 10.40 0.39
CA LYS A 588 -29.33 11.31 0.91
C LYS A 588 -29.66 10.98 2.36
N LEU A 589 -29.81 9.69 2.69
CA LEU A 589 -30.00 9.24 4.07
C LEU A 589 -28.78 9.55 4.96
N TRP A 590 -27.55 9.39 4.46
CA TRP A 590 -26.33 9.81 5.15
C TRP A 590 -26.32 11.32 5.45
N THR A 591 -26.94 12.14 4.61
CA THR A 591 -27.11 13.58 4.87
C THR A 591 -27.94 13.81 6.13
N TYR A 592 -29.06 13.09 6.28
CA TYR A 592 -29.90 13.14 7.49
C TYR A 592 -29.15 12.64 8.73
N ARG A 593 -28.41 11.53 8.60
CA ARG A 593 -27.63 10.96 9.70
C ARG A 593 -26.58 11.93 10.22
N ILE A 594 -25.77 12.50 9.34
CA ILE A 594 -24.71 13.44 9.74
C ILE A 594 -25.30 14.75 10.24
N LEU A 595 -26.40 15.23 9.65
CA LEU A 595 -27.12 16.41 10.14
C LEU A 595 -27.59 16.20 11.58
N ALA A 596 -28.23 15.07 11.88
CA ALA A 596 -28.73 14.74 13.21
C ALA A 596 -27.61 14.72 14.26
N LEU A 597 -26.48 14.08 13.96
CA LEU A 597 -25.32 14.05 14.87
C LEU A 597 -24.74 15.45 15.11
N CYS A 598 -24.67 16.29 14.08
CA CYS A 598 -24.24 17.68 14.23
C CYS A 598 -25.20 18.51 15.09
N SER A 599 -26.51 18.34 14.90
CA SER A 599 -27.54 19.04 15.68
C SER A 599 -27.58 18.61 17.15
N LEU A 600 -27.13 17.39 17.46
CA LEU A 600 -26.96 16.90 18.84
C LEU A 600 -25.62 17.34 19.48
N GLY A 601 -24.77 18.08 18.76
CA GLY A 601 -23.43 18.45 19.24
C GLY A 601 -22.42 17.30 19.26
N HIS A 602 -22.76 16.13 18.70
CA HIS A 602 -21.88 14.96 18.63
C HIS A 602 -20.90 15.03 17.44
N TYR A 603 -20.19 16.15 17.32
CA TYR A 603 -19.30 16.43 16.18
C TYR A 603 -18.20 15.37 16.01
N ALA A 604 -17.66 14.83 17.11
CA ALA A 604 -16.67 13.75 17.06
C ALA A 604 -17.22 12.45 16.44
N ASN A 605 -18.48 12.11 16.73
CA ASN A 605 -19.14 10.95 16.12
C ASN A 605 -19.42 11.20 14.64
N ALA A 606 -19.96 12.39 14.30
CA ALA A 606 -20.14 12.79 12.90
C ALA A 606 -18.82 12.73 12.11
N ALA A 607 -17.71 13.20 12.69
CA ALA A 607 -16.40 13.16 12.06
C ALA A 607 -15.90 11.73 11.82
N ARG A 608 -16.13 10.81 12.78
CA ARG A 608 -15.79 9.39 12.64
C ARG A 608 -16.61 8.71 11.55
N GLU A 609 -17.93 8.93 11.52
CA GLU A 609 -18.81 8.38 10.49
C GLU A 609 -18.47 8.93 9.09
N ILE A 610 -18.21 10.24 8.98
CA ILE A 610 -17.75 10.85 7.72
C ILE A 610 -16.43 10.24 7.24
N ARG A 611 -15.43 10.07 8.12
CA ARG A 611 -14.16 9.43 7.76
C ARG A 611 -14.38 7.99 7.28
N ARG A 612 -15.23 7.23 7.97
CA ARG A 612 -15.59 5.87 7.55
C ARG A 612 -16.31 5.87 6.19
N LEU A 613 -17.16 6.84 5.93
CA LEU A 613 -17.85 7.02 4.65
C LEU A 613 -16.88 7.45 3.53
N GLU A 614 -15.88 8.28 3.82
CA GLU A 614 -14.80 8.65 2.88
C GLU A 614 -13.97 7.42 2.48
N VAL A 615 -13.66 6.55 3.45
CA VAL A 615 -12.98 5.28 3.21
C VAL A 615 -13.86 4.34 2.39
N ALA A 616 -15.13 4.19 2.77
CA ALA A 616 -16.11 3.36 2.07
C ALA A 616 -16.34 3.77 0.61
N THR A 617 -16.21 5.07 0.33
CA THR A 617 -16.37 5.63 -1.01
C THR A 617 -15.06 5.76 -1.76
N MET A 618 -13.94 5.28 -1.23
CA MET A 618 -12.64 5.28 -1.92
C MET A 618 -12.08 6.67 -2.25
N GLY A 619 -12.60 7.72 -1.60
CA GLY A 619 -12.38 9.08 -2.06
C GLY A 619 -12.90 9.33 -3.48
N ALA A 620 -13.81 8.48 -4.01
CA ALA A 620 -14.44 8.64 -5.32
C ALA A 620 -15.02 10.05 -5.41
N SER A 621 -14.37 10.87 -6.24
CA SER A 621 -14.79 12.19 -6.68
C SER A 621 -15.48 13.07 -5.61
N VAL A 622 -14.78 13.35 -4.51
CA VAL A 622 -15.08 14.57 -3.73
C VAL A 622 -14.85 15.83 -4.59
N TYR A 623 -14.06 15.70 -5.68
CA TYR A 623 -13.77 16.73 -6.67
C TYR A 623 -14.23 16.29 -8.08
N GLU A 624 -14.93 17.18 -8.79
CA GLU A 624 -15.61 16.94 -10.09
C GLU A 624 -14.73 16.48 -11.28
N HIS A 625 -13.41 16.30 -11.14
CA HIS A 625 -12.53 16.11 -12.30
C HIS A 625 -11.53 14.96 -12.15
N VAL A 626 -11.92 13.76 -12.61
CA VAL A 626 -11.01 12.81 -13.28
C VAL A 626 -11.80 12.00 -14.34
N HIS A 627 -11.53 12.29 -15.62
CA HIS A 627 -11.79 11.47 -16.82
C HIS A 627 -13.26 11.13 -17.22
N PRO A 628 -13.66 11.24 -18.51
CA PRO A 628 -15.05 11.01 -18.97
C PRO A 628 -15.57 9.55 -18.94
N ARG A 629 -14.82 8.60 -18.37
CA ARG A 629 -15.14 7.15 -18.46
C ARG A 629 -15.08 6.40 -17.12
N SER A 630 -15.04 7.08 -15.98
CA SER A 630 -15.24 6.43 -14.67
C SER A 630 -16.61 6.83 -14.11
N PRO A 631 -17.42 5.90 -13.58
CA PRO A 631 -18.59 6.26 -12.78
C PRO A 631 -18.11 6.97 -11.52
N THR A 632 -18.10 8.30 -11.54
CA THR A 632 -17.77 9.13 -10.38
C THR A 632 -18.97 9.20 -9.45
N ILE A 633 -18.88 8.55 -8.29
CA ILE A 633 -19.81 8.82 -7.19
C ILE A 633 -19.57 10.25 -6.73
N VAL A 634 -20.58 11.11 -6.79
CA VAL A 634 -20.51 12.49 -6.29
C VAL A 634 -21.42 12.62 -5.08
N TRP A 635 -20.83 12.93 -3.92
CA TRP A 635 -21.61 13.16 -2.70
C TRP A 635 -22.61 14.33 -2.89
N PRO A 636 -23.83 14.24 -2.34
CA PRO A 636 -24.78 15.34 -2.31
C PRO A 636 -24.15 16.62 -1.78
N PHE A 637 -24.57 17.77 -2.32
CA PHE A 637 -24.00 19.06 -1.95
C PHE A 637 -24.05 19.31 -0.44
N GLU A 638 -25.20 19.09 0.19
CA GLU A 638 -25.37 19.29 1.64
C GLU A 638 -24.47 18.36 2.47
N LEU A 639 -24.28 17.10 2.06
CA LEU A 639 -23.36 16.19 2.73
C LEU A 639 -21.91 16.65 2.64
N ARG A 640 -21.50 17.24 1.50
CA ARG A 640 -20.16 17.83 1.34
C ARG A 640 -19.98 19.09 2.18
N VAL A 641 -21.03 19.88 2.35
CA VAL A 641 -21.04 21.06 3.24
C VAL A 641 -20.89 20.61 4.70
N LEU A 642 -21.67 19.62 5.15
CA LEU A 642 -21.55 19.04 6.49
C LEU A 642 -20.14 18.47 6.74
N ARG A 643 -19.58 17.72 5.77
CA ARG A 643 -18.20 17.23 5.80
C ARG A 643 -17.16 18.34 5.95
N ALA A 644 -17.39 19.50 5.37
CA ALA A 644 -16.49 20.63 5.52
C ALA A 644 -16.59 21.22 6.93
N GLN A 645 -17.81 21.49 7.41
CA GLN A 645 -18.06 22.08 8.74
C GLN A 645 -17.58 21.22 9.90
N VAL A 646 -17.79 19.89 9.81
CA VAL A 646 -17.41 18.94 10.87
C VAL A 646 -15.90 18.94 11.13
N ALA A 647 -15.06 19.26 10.15
CA ALA A 647 -13.61 19.39 10.37
C ALA A 647 -13.29 20.49 11.42
N GLY A 648 -13.90 21.66 11.28
CA GLY A 648 -13.74 22.76 12.25
C GLY A 648 -14.43 22.47 13.58
N LEU A 649 -15.67 21.97 13.55
CA LEU A 649 -16.48 21.78 14.76
C LEU A 649 -16.00 20.63 15.68
N ALA A 650 -15.45 19.55 15.11
CA ALA A 650 -15.05 18.38 15.88
C ALA A 650 -13.56 18.39 16.28
N LEU A 651 -12.70 18.97 15.44
CA LEU A 651 -11.24 18.84 15.54
C LEU A 651 -10.53 20.18 15.73
N ASP A 652 -11.29 21.29 15.79
CA ASP A 652 -10.76 22.66 15.72
C ASP A 652 -9.91 22.92 14.45
N ASP A 653 -10.11 22.10 13.41
CA ASP A 653 -9.39 22.16 12.13
C ASP A 653 -10.14 23.07 11.14
N TRP A 654 -10.18 24.35 11.48
CA TRP A 654 -10.77 25.40 10.64
C TRP A 654 -10.06 25.60 9.29
N PRO A 655 -8.73 25.47 9.16
CA PRO A 655 -8.06 25.49 7.85
C PRO A 655 -8.62 24.45 6.87
N THR A 656 -8.77 23.19 7.31
CA THR A 656 -9.36 22.14 6.45
C THR A 656 -10.82 22.44 6.12
N CYS A 657 -11.60 23.01 7.05
CA CYS A 657 -12.95 23.48 6.79
C CYS A 657 -12.95 24.54 5.65
N ALA A 658 -12.09 25.55 5.75
CA ALA A 658 -11.96 26.61 4.76
C ALA A 658 -11.56 26.08 3.37
N ASP A 659 -10.61 25.16 3.30
CA ASP A 659 -10.17 24.55 2.04
C ASP A 659 -11.27 23.74 1.35
N ARG A 660 -12.02 22.96 2.14
CA ARG A 660 -13.14 22.16 1.63
C ARG A 660 -14.28 23.06 1.15
N LEU A 661 -14.65 24.09 1.91
CA LEU A 661 -15.68 25.07 1.50
C LEU A 661 -15.26 25.87 0.26
N SER A 662 -14.00 26.32 0.20
CA SER A 662 -13.45 27.04 -0.96
C SER A 662 -13.49 26.20 -2.23
N SER A 663 -13.27 24.89 -2.09
CA SER A 663 -13.37 23.96 -3.21
C SER A 663 -14.81 23.77 -3.70
N LEU A 664 -15.79 23.74 -2.80
CA LEU A 664 -17.20 23.75 -3.18
C LEU A 664 -17.61 25.07 -3.84
N HIS A 665 -17.11 26.19 -3.32
CA HIS A 665 -17.37 27.53 -3.85
C HIS A 665 -16.87 27.66 -5.29
N ARG A 666 -15.62 27.21 -5.56
CA ARG A 666 -15.07 27.14 -6.92
C ARG A 666 -15.89 26.25 -7.85
N ALA A 667 -16.42 25.12 -7.35
CA ALA A 667 -17.25 24.23 -8.15
C ALA A 667 -18.59 24.90 -8.55
N CYS A 668 -19.23 25.62 -7.63
CA CYS A 668 -20.44 26.39 -7.93
C CYS A 668 -20.18 27.49 -8.97
N HIS A 669 -19.09 28.26 -8.83
CA HIS A 669 -18.69 29.26 -9.82
C HIS A 669 -18.44 28.67 -11.22
N ARG A 670 -17.80 27.50 -11.32
CA ARG A 670 -17.63 26.81 -12.60
C ARG A 670 -18.96 26.39 -13.23
N ARG A 671 -19.94 25.97 -12.42
CA ARG A 671 -21.29 25.64 -12.89
C ARG A 671 -22.05 26.88 -13.37
N LEU A 672 -21.89 28.00 -12.67
CA LEU A 672 -22.43 29.30 -13.10
C LEU A 672 -21.85 29.74 -14.44
N ALA A 673 -20.53 29.63 -14.62
CA ALA A 673 -19.87 29.91 -15.89
C ALA A 673 -20.36 29.02 -17.05
N ARG A 674 -20.85 27.81 -16.74
CA ARG A 674 -21.46 26.86 -17.68
C ARG A 674 -22.98 26.96 -17.78
N GLN A 675 -23.59 27.97 -17.16
CA GLN A 675 -25.05 28.18 -17.12
C GLN A 675 -25.85 26.97 -16.61
N THR A 676 -25.28 26.19 -15.68
CA THR A 676 -25.93 25.01 -15.10
C THR A 676 -26.58 25.36 -13.76
N ASP A 677 -27.88 25.08 -13.59
CA ASP A 677 -28.67 25.36 -12.38
C ASP A 677 -28.35 26.75 -11.78
N VAL A 678 -28.49 27.80 -12.59
CA VAL A 678 -27.93 29.14 -12.30
C VAL A 678 -28.42 29.69 -10.95
N GLU A 679 -29.73 29.70 -10.73
CA GLU A 679 -30.33 30.21 -9.48
C GLU A 679 -29.84 29.43 -8.25
N LEU A 680 -29.82 28.09 -8.34
CA LEU A 680 -29.37 27.23 -7.26
C LEU A 680 -27.89 27.44 -6.93
N ASN A 681 -27.02 27.55 -7.94
CA ASN A 681 -25.60 27.76 -7.71
C ASN A 681 -25.29 29.19 -7.23
N GLN A 682 -26.08 30.20 -7.62
CA GLN A 682 -25.98 31.55 -7.05
C GLN A 682 -26.29 31.52 -5.54
N GLN A 683 -27.40 30.90 -5.14
CA GLN A 683 -27.77 30.74 -3.73
C GLN A 683 -26.69 29.97 -2.94
N ARG A 684 -26.12 28.90 -3.52
CA ARG A 684 -25.03 28.12 -2.90
C ARG A 684 -23.75 28.93 -2.73
N THR A 685 -23.35 29.70 -3.74
CA THR A 685 -22.16 30.55 -3.69
C THR A 685 -22.28 31.56 -2.55
N VAL A 686 -23.41 32.26 -2.44
CA VAL A 686 -23.66 33.22 -1.34
C VAL A 686 -23.59 32.51 0.02
N ARG A 687 -24.26 31.37 0.17
CA ARG A 687 -24.23 30.58 1.41
C ARG A 687 -22.82 30.14 1.79
N LEU A 688 -22.05 29.60 0.85
CA LEU A 688 -20.68 29.15 1.08
C LEU A 688 -19.73 30.30 1.47
N SER A 689 -19.91 31.48 0.89
CA SER A 689 -19.10 32.65 1.22
C SER A 689 -19.38 33.16 2.64
N PHE A 690 -20.63 33.15 3.11
CA PHE A 690 -20.94 33.40 4.51
C PHE A 690 -20.28 32.39 5.46
N MET A 691 -20.26 31.11 5.07
CA MET A 691 -19.61 30.07 5.85
C MET A 691 -18.08 30.23 5.87
N LEU A 692 -17.47 30.64 4.75
CA LEU A 692 -16.05 30.95 4.66
C LEU A 692 -15.68 32.17 5.52
N ALA A 693 -16.49 33.23 5.50
CA ALA A 693 -16.29 34.40 6.36
C ALA A 693 -16.37 34.00 7.85
N THR A 694 -17.36 33.18 8.22
CA THR A 694 -17.48 32.63 9.59
C THR A 694 -16.25 31.79 9.96
N CYS A 695 -15.77 30.95 9.04
CA CYS A 695 -14.56 30.14 9.23
C CYS A 695 -13.32 31.02 9.46
N ALA A 696 -13.14 32.07 8.66
CA ALA A 696 -12.04 33.02 8.80
C ALA A 696 -12.07 33.76 10.15
N VAL A 697 -13.26 34.12 10.65
CA VAL A 697 -13.42 34.69 12.01
C VAL A 697 -12.98 33.69 13.08
N ARG A 698 -13.36 32.41 12.96
CA ARG A 698 -12.92 31.34 13.89
C ARG A 698 -11.40 31.12 13.85
N MET A 699 -10.79 31.23 12.68
CA MET A 699 -9.34 31.21 12.48
C MET A 699 -8.62 32.47 12.99
N ARG A 700 -9.36 33.48 13.47
CA ARG A 700 -8.85 34.81 13.84
C ARG A 700 -8.18 35.56 12.67
N ASP A 701 -8.57 35.25 11.43
CA ASP A 701 -8.12 35.95 10.22
C ASP A 701 -9.17 37.00 9.80
N ALA A 702 -9.09 38.17 10.43
CA ALA A 702 -9.97 39.30 10.15
C ALA A 702 -9.87 39.79 8.70
N GLN A 703 -8.67 39.76 8.11
CA GLN A 703 -8.45 40.24 6.74
C GLN A 703 -9.14 39.33 5.73
N LEU A 704 -9.03 38.01 5.89
CA LEU A 704 -9.71 37.05 5.03
C LEU A 704 -11.23 37.16 5.17
N ALA A 705 -11.76 37.28 6.40
CA ALA A 705 -13.19 37.44 6.63
C ALA A 705 -13.76 38.66 5.89
N VAL A 706 -13.09 39.81 5.99
CA VAL A 706 -13.48 41.04 5.28
C VAL A 706 -13.36 40.87 3.77
N ARG A 707 -12.25 40.31 3.25
CA ARG A 707 -12.10 40.11 1.79
C ARG A 707 -13.19 39.23 1.18
N VAL A 708 -13.58 38.15 1.86
CA VAL A 708 -14.65 37.26 1.38
C VAL A 708 -15.99 38.00 1.34
N MET A 709 -16.32 38.77 2.38
CA MET A 709 -17.55 39.57 2.42
C MET A 709 -17.53 40.73 1.41
N ASP A 710 -16.38 41.37 1.20
CA ASP A 710 -16.25 42.52 0.30
C ASP A 710 -16.50 42.09 -1.15
N HIS A 711 -15.97 40.91 -1.51
CA HIS A 711 -16.27 40.29 -2.80
C HIS A 711 -17.78 40.05 -2.99
N LEU A 712 -18.47 39.47 -1.99
CA LEU A 712 -19.93 39.28 -2.07
C LEU A 712 -20.70 40.59 -2.24
N VAL A 713 -20.35 41.63 -1.47
CA VAL A 713 -20.99 42.95 -1.59
C VAL A 713 -20.71 43.56 -2.96
N SER A 714 -19.51 43.37 -3.51
CA SER A 714 -19.15 43.88 -4.85
C SER A 714 -19.93 43.22 -5.99
N GLU A 715 -20.33 41.95 -5.83
CA GLU A 715 -21.15 41.23 -6.82
C GLU A 715 -22.62 41.66 -6.78
N ALA A 716 -23.12 42.15 -5.65
CA ALA A 716 -24.48 42.63 -5.46
C ALA A 716 -24.52 43.95 -4.66
N PRO A 717 -24.00 45.05 -5.23
CA PRO A 717 -23.80 46.31 -4.50
C PRO A 717 -25.10 47.01 -4.09
N THR A 718 -26.22 46.60 -4.67
CA THR A 718 -27.55 47.12 -4.35
C THR A 718 -28.31 46.28 -3.33
N ASP A 719 -27.73 45.19 -2.80
CA ASP A 719 -28.36 44.39 -1.75
C ASP A 719 -28.07 44.99 -0.36
N PRO A 720 -29.08 45.62 0.30
CA PRO A 720 -28.90 46.22 1.62
C PRO A 720 -28.62 45.18 2.71
N ARG A 721 -29.02 43.91 2.54
CA ARG A 721 -28.83 42.84 3.54
C ARG A 721 -27.39 42.36 3.56
N LEU A 722 -26.74 42.24 2.40
CA LEU A 722 -25.31 41.89 2.30
C LEU A 722 -24.44 42.99 2.89
N THR A 723 -24.74 44.25 2.55
CA THR A 723 -24.03 45.42 3.09
C THR A 723 -24.21 45.53 4.62
N SER A 724 -25.42 45.27 5.14
CA SER A 724 -25.67 45.18 6.59
C SER A 724 -24.91 44.02 7.24
N ALA A 725 -24.76 42.87 6.56
CA ALA A 725 -23.97 41.76 7.07
C ALA A 725 -22.47 42.08 7.14
N MET A 726 -21.92 42.81 6.15
CA MET A 726 -20.55 43.34 6.20
C MET A 726 -20.37 44.30 7.39
N ALA A 727 -21.32 45.20 7.62
CA ALA A 727 -21.29 46.11 8.75
C ALA A 727 -21.26 45.36 10.10
N ARG A 728 -22.08 44.31 10.24
CA ARG A 728 -22.08 43.43 11.42
C ARG A 728 -20.76 42.69 11.62
N LEU A 729 -20.12 42.24 10.53
CA LEU A 729 -18.78 41.66 10.61
C LEU A 729 -17.77 42.68 11.14
N HIS A 730 -17.78 43.92 10.63
CA HIS A 730 -16.91 44.98 11.15
C HIS A 730 -17.14 45.26 12.63
N LEU A 731 -18.40 45.27 13.10
CA LEU A 731 -18.71 45.39 14.53
C LEU A 731 -18.13 44.21 15.33
N GLN A 732 -18.28 42.97 14.86
CA GLN A 732 -17.73 41.78 15.52
C GLN A 732 -16.20 41.81 15.59
N LEU A 733 -15.55 42.42 14.61
CA LEU A 733 -14.10 42.63 14.56
C LEU A 733 -13.64 43.90 15.31
N GLY A 734 -14.55 44.64 15.96
CA GLY A 734 -14.26 45.85 16.73
C GLY A 734 -14.03 47.12 15.89
N SER A 735 -14.28 47.09 14.58
CA SER A 735 -14.07 48.21 13.65
C SER A 735 -15.33 49.07 13.50
N ILE A 736 -15.65 49.87 14.53
CA ILE A 736 -16.88 50.68 14.59
C ILE A 736 -16.99 51.67 13.42
N ARG A 737 -15.90 52.35 13.06
CA ARG A 737 -15.87 53.34 11.96
C ARG A 737 -16.21 52.71 10.60
N GLU A 738 -15.65 51.53 10.33
CA GLU A 738 -15.93 50.82 9.08
C GLU A 738 -17.37 50.32 9.04
N ALA A 739 -17.89 49.84 10.16
CA ALA A 739 -19.30 49.45 10.26
C ALA A 739 -20.24 50.64 9.99
N GLU A 740 -19.94 51.83 10.53
CA GLU A 740 -20.71 53.06 10.27
C GLU A 740 -20.77 53.40 8.78
N LEU A 741 -19.64 53.36 8.08
CA LEU A 741 -19.58 53.63 6.64
C LEU A 741 -20.49 52.68 5.85
N GLN A 742 -20.53 51.40 6.22
CA GLN A 742 -21.40 50.42 5.56
C GLN A 742 -22.87 50.64 5.93
N PHE A 743 -23.20 50.99 7.18
CA PHE A 743 -24.57 51.31 7.58
C PHE A 743 -25.13 52.53 6.84
N VAL A 744 -24.31 53.58 6.64
CA VAL A 744 -24.71 54.75 5.83
C VAL A 744 -25.04 54.35 4.40
N LYS A 745 -24.26 53.43 3.80
CA LYS A 745 -24.60 52.90 2.46
C LYS A 745 -25.93 52.15 2.45
N VAL A 746 -26.22 51.35 3.49
CA VAL A 746 -27.51 50.67 3.60
C VAL A 746 -28.66 51.70 3.59
N GLU A 747 -28.55 52.78 4.36
CA GLU A 747 -29.58 53.82 4.43
C GLU A 747 -29.75 54.64 3.15
N GLN A 748 -28.80 54.58 2.22
CA GLN A 748 -28.96 55.14 0.87
C GLN A 748 -29.78 54.20 -0.05
N LEU A 749 -29.83 52.90 0.27
CA LEU A 749 -30.50 51.88 -0.52
C LEU A 749 -31.94 51.61 -0.06
N ILE A 750 -32.27 51.90 1.21
CA ILE A 750 -33.60 51.64 1.80
C ILE A 750 -34.13 52.88 2.53
N PRO A 751 -35.46 53.02 2.68
CA PRO A 751 -36.06 54.12 3.43
C PRO A 751 -35.50 54.20 4.87
N PRO A 752 -35.33 55.41 5.43
CA PRO A 752 -34.83 55.59 6.81
C PRO A 752 -35.65 54.88 7.88
N ASP A 753 -36.95 54.67 7.63
CA ASP A 753 -37.89 54.00 8.53
C ASP A 753 -37.93 52.47 8.34
N ASP A 754 -37.13 51.92 7.44
CA ASP A 754 -37.05 50.47 7.23
C ASP A 754 -36.55 49.74 8.49
N LYS A 755 -37.09 48.55 8.75
CA LYS A 755 -36.73 47.74 9.93
C LYS A 755 -35.23 47.38 9.95
N LEU A 756 -34.61 47.13 8.80
CA LEU A 756 -33.18 46.84 8.68
C LEU A 756 -32.32 48.06 9.01
N ALA A 757 -32.72 49.25 8.52
CA ALA A 757 -32.03 50.51 8.85
C ALA A 757 -32.08 50.79 10.36
N ARG A 758 -33.27 50.64 10.98
CA ARG A 758 -33.44 50.80 12.43
C ARG A 758 -32.64 49.78 13.24
N MET A 759 -32.60 48.51 12.80
CA MET A 759 -31.77 47.47 13.42
C MET A 759 -30.28 47.81 13.35
N ASN A 760 -29.80 48.30 12.20
CA ASN A 760 -28.40 48.71 12.02
C ASN A 760 -28.02 49.86 12.96
N ARG A 761 -28.87 50.90 13.05
CA ARG A 761 -28.66 52.02 13.99
C ARG A 761 -28.62 51.55 15.44
N ALA A 762 -29.48 50.60 15.81
CA ALA A 762 -29.50 50.03 17.16
C ALA A 762 -28.18 49.30 17.48
N LEU A 763 -27.68 48.46 16.56
CA LEU A 763 -26.40 47.76 16.71
C LEU A 763 -25.21 48.73 16.78
N TYR A 764 -25.22 49.80 15.97
CA TYR A 764 -24.21 50.85 16.05
C TYR A 764 -24.24 51.61 17.39
N ALA A 765 -25.44 51.90 17.90
CA ALA A 765 -25.63 52.53 19.20
C ALA A 765 -25.10 51.66 20.35
N VAL A 766 -25.32 50.33 20.30
CA VAL A 766 -24.70 49.36 21.22
C VAL A 766 -23.18 49.44 21.15
N ALA A 767 -22.60 49.34 19.96
CA ALA A 767 -21.15 49.38 19.79
C ALA A 767 -20.52 50.71 20.24
N SER A 768 -21.29 51.80 20.18
CA SER A 768 -20.88 53.14 20.60
C SER A 768 -21.19 53.45 22.07
N GLY A 769 -21.71 52.50 22.85
CA GLY A 769 -22.05 52.69 24.26
C GLY A 769 -23.28 53.59 24.51
N LYS A 770 -24.13 53.82 23.50
CA LYS A 770 -25.35 54.64 23.58
C LYS A 770 -26.56 53.76 23.90
N TRP A 771 -26.59 53.19 25.10
CA TRP A 771 -27.52 52.14 25.50
C TRP A 771 -29.00 52.55 25.47
N GLU A 772 -29.33 53.79 25.85
CA GLU A 772 -30.71 54.30 25.83
C GLU A 772 -31.26 54.40 24.40
N ALA A 773 -30.49 55.00 23.50
CA ALA A 773 -30.83 55.08 22.08
C ALA A 773 -30.91 53.69 21.43
N ALA A 774 -30.00 52.78 21.78
CA ALA A 774 -30.03 51.40 21.30
C ALA A 774 -31.32 50.67 21.70
N ARG A 775 -31.71 50.77 22.98
CA ARG A 775 -32.94 50.18 23.51
C ARG A 775 -34.17 50.67 22.75
N ASP A 776 -34.33 51.99 22.62
CA ASP A 776 -35.50 52.59 21.98
C ASP A 776 -35.60 52.19 20.50
N LEU A 777 -34.46 52.14 19.80
CA LEU A 777 -34.40 51.66 18.42
C LEU A 777 -34.76 50.17 18.31
N PHE A 778 -34.23 49.30 19.18
CA PHE A 778 -34.61 47.88 19.18
C PHE A 778 -36.10 47.67 19.49
N HIS A 779 -36.67 48.44 20.42
CA HIS A 779 -38.12 48.45 20.67
C HIS A 779 -38.90 48.86 19.42
N SER A 780 -38.45 49.90 18.72
CA SER A 780 -39.12 50.30 17.47
C SER A 780 -39.09 49.20 16.40
N VAL A 781 -38.04 48.38 16.36
CA VAL A 781 -37.91 47.25 15.42
C VAL A 781 -38.81 46.10 15.85
N ALA A 782 -38.87 45.80 17.15
CA ALA A 782 -39.75 44.79 17.71
C ALA A 782 -41.25 45.15 17.51
N GLY A 783 -41.56 46.45 17.54
CA GLY A 783 -42.93 46.96 17.37
C GLY A 783 -43.85 46.52 18.51
N ASP A 784 -45.15 46.51 18.22
CA ASP A 784 -46.19 46.15 19.19
C ASP A 784 -46.36 44.63 19.39
N VAL A 785 -45.67 43.81 18.58
CA VAL A 785 -45.73 42.34 18.61
C VAL A 785 -44.32 41.77 18.82
N PRO A 786 -43.75 41.87 20.04
CA PRO A 786 -42.39 41.42 20.33
C PRO A 786 -42.16 39.94 20.05
N GLU A 787 -43.22 39.11 20.06
CA GLU A 787 -43.15 37.67 19.78
C GLU A 787 -42.73 37.36 18.34
N GLU A 788 -43.01 38.24 17.39
CA GLU A 788 -42.63 38.06 15.98
C GLU A 788 -41.18 38.52 15.69
N HIS A 789 -40.57 39.24 16.64
CA HIS A 789 -39.27 39.90 16.49
C HIS A 789 -38.36 39.67 17.71
N VAL A 790 -38.31 38.43 18.17
CA VAL A 790 -37.61 38.00 19.41
C VAL A 790 -36.16 38.47 19.51
N CYS A 791 -35.41 38.52 18.41
CA CYS A 791 -34.01 38.98 18.43
C CYS A 791 -33.91 40.48 18.77
N ALA A 792 -34.78 41.31 18.19
CA ALA A 792 -34.80 42.74 18.49
C ALA A 792 -35.25 42.98 19.94
N ALA A 793 -36.30 42.29 20.37
CA ALA A 793 -36.80 42.37 21.75
C ALA A 793 -35.73 41.96 22.78
N ASN A 794 -35.05 40.82 22.55
CA ASN A 794 -33.94 40.36 23.40
C ASN A 794 -32.82 41.41 23.52
N ASN A 795 -32.40 41.98 22.40
CA ASN A 795 -31.36 43.02 22.40
C ASN A 795 -31.80 44.29 23.13
N ALA A 796 -33.08 44.70 22.99
CA ALA A 796 -33.63 45.82 23.76
C ALA A 796 -33.55 45.55 25.27
N PHE A 797 -33.93 44.34 25.70
CA PHE A 797 -33.93 43.96 27.11
C PHE A 797 -32.52 43.86 27.67
N VAL A 798 -31.54 43.36 26.91
CA VAL A 798 -30.13 43.33 27.32
C VAL A 798 -29.60 44.75 27.56
N CYS A 799 -30.05 45.75 26.81
CA CYS A 799 -29.66 47.15 27.04
C CYS A 799 -30.07 47.65 28.43
N GLU A 800 -31.14 47.13 29.04
CA GLU A 800 -31.56 47.52 30.40
C GLU A 800 -30.50 47.17 31.46
N VAL A 801 -29.69 46.12 31.25
CA VAL A 801 -28.57 45.80 32.16
C VAL A 801 -27.54 46.92 32.16
N TYR A 802 -27.17 47.41 30.98
CA TYR A 802 -26.20 48.51 30.83
C TYR A 802 -26.75 49.85 31.30
N LEU A 803 -28.08 49.99 31.37
CA LEU A 803 -28.77 51.15 31.96
C LEU A 803 -28.96 51.02 33.48
N GLY A 804 -28.48 49.95 34.11
CA GLY A 804 -28.60 49.73 35.55
C GLY A 804 -29.95 49.19 36.01
N HIS A 805 -30.76 48.63 35.10
CA HIS A 805 -32.08 48.05 35.40
C HIS A 805 -32.17 46.55 35.07
N PRO A 806 -31.30 45.70 35.62
CA PRO A 806 -31.28 44.28 35.24
C PRO A 806 -32.62 43.57 35.58
N GLN A 807 -33.42 44.07 36.54
CA GLN A 807 -34.73 43.48 36.89
C GLN A 807 -35.73 43.67 35.74
N ARG A 808 -35.69 44.83 35.06
CA ARG A 808 -36.54 45.09 33.91
C ARG A 808 -36.23 44.14 32.75
N MET A 809 -34.95 43.82 32.54
CA MET A 809 -34.54 42.80 31.58
C MET A 809 -35.16 41.44 31.95
N LEU A 810 -35.00 41.01 33.21
CA LEU A 810 -35.47 39.71 33.68
C LEU A 810 -37.00 39.57 33.50
N ASP A 811 -37.77 40.56 33.95
CA ASP A 811 -39.24 40.56 33.83
C ASP A 811 -39.69 40.58 32.37
N ALA A 812 -39.01 41.35 31.51
CA ALA A 812 -39.33 41.44 30.09
C ALA A 812 -39.02 40.15 29.33
N LEU A 813 -37.86 39.52 29.59
CA LEU A 813 -37.50 38.22 29.04
C LEU A 813 -38.48 37.13 29.51
N GLN A 814 -38.86 37.12 30.79
CA GLN A 814 -39.87 36.17 31.29
C GLN A 814 -41.20 36.31 30.54
N ARG A 815 -41.69 37.54 30.37
CA ARG A 815 -42.94 37.79 29.63
C ARG A 815 -42.85 37.33 28.18
N LEU A 816 -41.74 37.64 27.49
CA LEU A 816 -41.53 37.24 26.11
C LEU A 816 -41.46 35.72 25.95
N MET A 817 -40.76 35.03 26.86
CA MET A 817 -40.67 33.57 26.85
C MET A 817 -42.01 32.90 27.11
N VAL A 818 -42.88 33.50 27.93
CA VAL A 818 -44.25 32.99 28.15
C VAL A 818 -45.14 33.24 26.94
N ALA A 819 -45.04 34.42 26.30
CA ALA A 819 -45.85 34.78 25.13
C ALA A 819 -45.44 34.00 23.87
N ALA A 820 -44.14 33.70 23.72
CA ALA A 820 -43.57 33.00 22.58
C ALA A 820 -42.73 31.79 23.02
N PRO A 821 -43.33 30.73 23.60
CA PRO A 821 -42.58 29.65 24.23
C PRO A 821 -41.66 28.87 23.27
N ARG A 822 -42.05 28.71 22.00
CA ARG A 822 -41.21 28.05 21.00
C ARG A 822 -40.12 28.96 20.42
N ALA A 823 -40.43 30.22 20.13
CA ALA A 823 -39.50 31.13 19.46
C ALA A 823 -38.54 31.82 20.45
N ALA A 824 -38.99 32.09 21.67
CA ALA A 824 -38.20 32.75 22.72
C ALA A 824 -37.84 31.80 23.88
N GLY A 825 -38.80 30.98 24.33
CA GLY A 825 -38.59 30.05 25.45
C GLY A 825 -37.63 28.90 25.15
N ALA A 826 -37.41 28.55 23.86
CA ALA A 826 -36.47 27.53 23.43
C ALA A 826 -35.21 28.10 22.71
N SER A 827 -35.00 29.43 22.72
CA SER A 827 -33.77 30.04 22.18
C SER A 827 -32.65 30.00 23.21
N GLU A 828 -31.52 29.42 22.84
CA GLU A 828 -30.32 29.33 23.66
C GLU A 828 -29.82 30.71 24.11
N GLU A 829 -29.83 31.70 23.20
CA GLU A 829 -29.37 33.06 23.48
C GLU A 829 -30.27 33.77 24.50
N LEU A 830 -31.60 33.63 24.37
CA LEU A 830 -32.53 34.23 25.31
C LEU A 830 -32.48 33.55 26.68
N VAL A 831 -32.34 32.22 26.72
CA VAL A 831 -32.15 31.46 27.96
C VAL A 831 -30.86 31.88 28.66
N PHE A 832 -29.76 32.04 27.92
CA PHE A 832 -28.50 32.53 28.46
C PHE A 832 -28.62 33.94 29.07
N ASN A 833 -29.29 34.86 28.36
CA ASN A 833 -29.52 36.21 28.86
C ASN A 833 -30.45 36.23 30.08
N TYR A 834 -31.50 35.39 30.09
CA TYR A 834 -32.40 35.25 31.22
C TYR A 834 -31.67 34.70 32.46
N CYS A 835 -30.86 33.65 32.31
CA CYS A 835 -30.05 33.10 33.39
C CYS A 835 -28.99 34.09 33.87
N THR A 836 -28.43 34.91 32.99
CA THR A 836 -27.57 36.05 33.39
C THR A 836 -28.35 37.09 34.19
N GLY A 837 -29.60 37.37 33.84
CA GLY A 837 -30.50 38.19 34.65
C GLY A 837 -30.71 37.59 36.04
N LEU A 838 -30.94 36.28 36.15
CA LEU A 838 -31.07 35.60 37.44
C LEU A 838 -29.79 35.72 38.28
N ASP A 839 -28.61 35.51 37.68
CA ASP A 839 -27.30 35.62 38.36
C ASP A 839 -27.08 37.01 38.98
N LEU A 840 -27.65 38.06 38.37
CA LEU A 840 -27.54 39.43 38.86
C LEU A 840 -28.52 39.77 40.00
N HIS A 841 -29.55 38.95 40.26
CA HIS A 841 -30.61 39.25 41.23
C HIS A 841 -30.72 38.29 42.39
N TYR A 842 -30.37 37.03 42.16
CA TYR A 842 -30.51 35.97 43.14
C TYR A 842 -29.16 35.33 43.42
N ASP A 843 -28.99 34.87 44.64
CA ASP A 843 -27.83 34.11 45.08
C ASP A 843 -28.27 32.80 45.78
N GLY A 844 -27.29 31.95 46.06
CA GLY A 844 -27.47 30.75 46.88
C GLY A 844 -28.58 29.81 46.41
N ALA A 845 -29.48 29.45 47.34
CA ALA A 845 -30.54 28.47 47.07
C ALA A 845 -31.63 29.00 46.13
N LYS A 846 -31.95 30.29 46.20
CA LYS A 846 -33.01 30.91 45.39
C LYS A 846 -32.62 30.96 43.91
N LEU A 847 -31.36 31.29 43.61
CA LEU A 847 -30.84 31.26 42.24
C LEU A 847 -30.97 29.86 41.62
N ARG A 848 -30.59 28.82 42.37
CA ARG A 848 -30.70 27.43 41.91
C ARG A 848 -32.15 27.04 41.65
N GLU A 849 -33.08 27.44 42.51
CA GLU A 849 -34.51 27.15 42.31
C GLU A 849 -35.08 27.83 41.06
N GLU A 850 -34.75 29.11 40.83
CA GLU A 850 -35.24 29.85 39.66
C GLU A 850 -34.66 29.31 38.35
N LYS A 851 -33.38 28.92 38.35
CA LYS A 851 -32.77 28.22 37.21
C LYS A 851 -33.40 26.86 36.97
N ALA A 852 -33.69 26.08 38.03
CA ALA A 852 -34.39 24.80 37.90
C ALA A 852 -35.80 24.95 37.32
N ARG A 853 -36.56 25.96 37.77
CA ARG A 853 -37.86 26.28 37.19
C ARG A 853 -37.74 26.62 35.70
N LYS A 854 -36.73 27.42 35.33
CA LYS A 854 -36.49 27.76 33.92
C LYS A 854 -36.12 26.53 33.09
N MET A 855 -35.31 25.62 33.62
CA MET A 855 -34.97 24.36 32.93
C MET A 855 -36.22 23.55 32.59
N VAL A 856 -37.17 23.44 33.53
CA VAL A 856 -38.47 22.78 33.32
C VAL A 856 -39.29 23.48 32.22
N ASP A 857 -39.35 24.80 32.22
CA ASP A 857 -40.06 25.58 31.17
C ASP A 857 -39.46 25.30 29.78
N VAL A 858 -38.12 25.38 29.67
CA VAL A 858 -37.38 25.18 28.41
C VAL A 858 -37.55 23.74 27.90
N ALA A 859 -37.46 22.76 28.80
CA ALA A 859 -37.61 21.33 28.50
C ALA A 859 -38.96 20.97 27.88
N THR A 860 -39.99 21.79 28.05
CA THR A 860 -41.31 21.60 27.43
C THR A 860 -41.30 21.85 25.92
N TRP A 861 -40.43 22.75 25.44
CA TRP A 861 -40.49 23.26 24.06
C TRP A 861 -39.19 23.07 23.27
N ALA A 862 -38.06 22.96 23.95
CA ALA A 862 -36.77 22.79 23.32
C ALA A 862 -36.61 21.40 22.71
N GLY A 863 -35.97 21.34 21.54
CA GLY A 863 -35.56 20.09 20.93
C GLY A 863 -34.52 19.35 21.75
N ASP A 864 -34.16 18.16 21.29
CA ASP A 864 -33.33 17.21 22.03
C ASP A 864 -31.81 17.41 21.81
N GLY A 865 -31.45 18.45 21.05
CA GLY A 865 -30.09 18.96 20.84
C GLY A 865 -29.81 20.32 21.47
N PHE A 866 -30.64 20.75 22.43
CA PHE A 866 -30.50 22.07 23.09
C PHE A 866 -29.20 22.16 23.91
N ASN A 867 -28.46 23.26 23.73
CA ASN A 867 -27.21 23.51 24.47
C ASN A 867 -27.48 23.92 25.93
N THR A 868 -27.29 22.96 26.83
CA THR A 868 -27.50 23.14 28.27
C THR A 868 -26.54 24.12 28.94
N ALA A 869 -25.42 24.49 28.29
CA ALA A 869 -24.52 25.54 28.80
C ALA A 869 -25.24 26.90 28.95
N SER A 870 -26.35 27.10 28.23
CA SER A 870 -27.19 28.30 28.30
C SER A 870 -27.73 28.57 29.72
N PHE A 871 -27.86 27.55 30.58
CA PHE A 871 -28.35 27.75 31.95
C PHE A 871 -27.31 28.31 32.94
N LYS A 872 -26.02 28.36 32.55
CA LYS A 872 -24.92 28.88 33.38
C LYS A 872 -24.88 28.23 34.78
N LEU A 873 -24.84 26.89 34.84
CA LEU A 873 -24.85 26.14 36.09
C LEU A 873 -23.44 25.85 36.67
N GLN A 874 -22.39 26.32 35.98
CA GLN A 874 -21.00 26.18 36.41
C GLN A 874 -20.64 27.12 37.56
#